data_AF-M5C1K6-F1
#
_entry.id   AF-M5C1K6-F1
#
_cell.length_a   1.000
_cell.length_b   1.000
_cell.length_c   1.000
_cell.angle_alpha   90.00
_cell.angle_beta   90.00
_cell.angle_gamma   90.00
#
_symmetry.space_group_name_H-M   'P 1'
#
loop_
_entity.id
_entity.type
_entity.pdbx_description
1 polymer ?
#
loop_
_entity_poly.entity_id
_entity_poly.type
_entity_poly.pdbx_seq_one_letter_code
_entity_poly.pdbx_strand_id
1 'polypeptide(L)'
;MRQNNRTTRKMNTKKKNQDPLSLEIEEKGAKRAQKTGEIAEYGIIEKIELLNFMCHARTTVPFGPQINFVIGHNGSGKSAVLSGIAIALGGRTASTGRGTGLKSFIKEGENVAEVAITLKNEGLDAYRPDIYGNAIRIARRFTDKGSSSYTIKGAKDKFKKTISSKKEELTNITDHMNLQVDNPVVVLTQDTSRQFLASSKPKDKYQFFLNGTSLTQLSDEYETILESLKKTETILQSKQTVVPDLKRQFTEAQTKYREAQAAQQQSRRVEDLEKEMAWAHMKRKKIQMEALVTDHETAKKNVERAQSHIDNAKNELQKAEDEINSVNQQEEEGDNAGSLEDQRRKIREDVKSKKDRLREAKSQMSEMNNALQQCNSAIKELTEKINIEEAKLQDDRRGLREKLNLDMERVMKQSKIEESNLSECQANIKNLSQLIQTKQSERREISASREKIRDSITSVQHNIKRLEDSRRNAINRFGSNLQHALVDIDRYSWKGQKPLGPLGQYVELKDGRWAELMRVYLGGLMASFAVTDARDREPLSRILQSHGNPQPNIIVGEVDLFDYSRGEPPEDVLTPLRILTANGGFFTSGMRKLRSEDRANWYFTATGSDEQIRVEKEKLASLEEEHKSIEPRINEIDTEGKAMTAKIRDLQVGSSAQNHHDYLSGTVIQKSESNIRSKVFKLKDELARLNEQAEEEAPASVQGLQEARKEEEERKQSIIDQFKAVAEREAALNGELKPLAEKLENIRKQAEQTERRNIENKRKLEPLLERRLMAVKKVEHYQKKLGDAMKDLDEASQAEGIVVTEYEDWLREALTISQPIETDRAPESIDAEIEIIKKALRDRERRHGQSIEEIAQEVQSTQEALDKTRQELKSIKSFNKGLQLAMNLRLDTWHIFRRHISLRTKQQFSYYLGQRGYRGSIDFDHKSHTLDLRVITDEANPHAKDKDPKALSGGEKSFSTICLLMSLWEALGCPIRCLDEFDVFMDQVNRHIAMQTMVSTAKASDKKQYIIITPLDVSSNIAAGVRIHKMADPERGQTQLPYVPA
;
A
#
# COMPACT_ATOMS: atom_id res chain seq x y z
N MET A 1 96.39 -12.33 -34.97
CA MET A 1 95.28 -11.80 -34.15
C MET A 1 95.61 -10.39 -33.63
N ARG A 2 95.28 -9.30 -34.37
CA ARG A 2 95.31 -7.91 -33.86
C ARG A 2 94.70 -6.92 -34.87
N GLN A 3 93.37 -6.89 -35.05
CA GLN A 3 92.71 -5.80 -35.81
C GLN A 3 91.19 -5.56 -35.57
N ASN A 4 90.47 -6.40 -34.81
CA ASN A 4 89.00 -6.32 -34.71
C ASN A 4 88.38 -5.47 -33.56
N ASN A 5 89.18 -4.85 -32.69
CA ASN A 5 88.65 -4.17 -31.48
C ASN A 5 88.36 -2.65 -31.62
N ARG A 6 88.25 -2.10 -32.84
CA ARG A 6 87.89 -0.68 -33.06
C ARG A 6 86.45 -0.44 -33.54
N THR A 7 85.76 -1.44 -34.07
CA THR A 7 84.43 -1.26 -34.69
C THR A 7 83.28 -1.31 -33.67
N THR A 8 83.40 -2.11 -32.61
CA THR A 8 82.38 -2.29 -31.56
C THR A 8 82.21 -1.06 -30.63
N ARG A 9 83.21 -0.18 -30.53
CA ARG A 9 83.14 1.00 -29.63
C ARG A 9 82.36 2.20 -30.21
N LYS A 10 81.98 2.17 -31.49
CA LYS A 10 81.17 3.22 -32.15
C LYS A 10 79.66 2.96 -32.17
N MET A 11 79.17 1.76 -31.85
CA MET A 11 77.73 1.48 -31.77
C MET A 11 77.11 1.76 -30.39
N ASN A 12 77.87 1.64 -29.30
CA ASN A 12 77.37 1.90 -27.94
C ASN A 12 77.21 3.39 -27.57
N THR A 13 77.63 4.33 -28.41
CA THR A 13 77.44 5.78 -28.17
C THR A 13 76.16 6.35 -28.76
N LYS A 14 75.44 5.64 -29.65
CA LYS A 14 74.16 6.09 -30.21
C LYS A 14 72.92 5.77 -29.36
N LYS A 15 73.00 4.85 -28.40
CA LYS A 15 71.88 4.46 -27.51
C LYS A 15 71.67 5.36 -26.28
N LYS A 16 72.49 6.40 -26.05
CA LYS A 16 72.41 7.25 -24.84
C LYS A 16 71.44 8.44 -24.91
N ASN A 17 70.86 8.74 -26.07
CA ASN A 17 69.92 9.86 -26.28
C ASN A 17 68.56 9.40 -26.86
N GLN A 18 68.03 8.25 -26.41
CA GLN A 18 66.64 7.87 -26.65
C GLN A 18 65.88 7.89 -25.33
N ASP A 19 64.69 8.47 -25.35
CA ASP A 19 63.77 8.57 -24.21
C ASP A 19 63.43 7.15 -23.70
N PRO A 20 63.54 6.85 -22.39
CA PRO A 20 63.16 5.55 -21.83
C PRO A 20 61.77 5.08 -22.28
N LEU A 21 60.82 6.01 -22.48
CA LEU A 21 59.48 5.69 -22.95
C LEU A 21 59.47 5.10 -24.37
N SER A 22 60.33 5.57 -25.26
CA SER A 22 60.39 5.11 -26.66
C SER A 22 60.94 3.69 -26.80
N LEU A 23 61.91 3.30 -25.97
CA LEU A 23 62.43 1.93 -25.91
C LEU A 23 61.38 0.95 -25.34
N GLU A 24 60.62 1.38 -24.32
CA GLU A 24 59.54 0.56 -23.75
C GLU A 24 58.36 0.40 -24.74
N ILE A 25 58.10 1.41 -25.59
CA ILE A 25 57.12 1.36 -26.68
C ILE A 25 57.58 0.43 -27.80
N GLU A 26 58.86 0.43 -28.19
CA GLU A 26 59.43 -0.53 -29.15
C GLU A 26 59.27 -1.99 -28.65
N GLU A 27 59.58 -2.26 -27.38
CA GLU A 27 59.38 -3.60 -26.80
C GLU A 27 57.90 -4.01 -26.69
N LYS A 28 57.01 -3.11 -26.28
CA LYS A 28 55.56 -3.39 -26.18
C LYS A 28 54.92 -3.54 -27.56
N GLY A 29 55.38 -2.78 -28.55
CA GLY A 29 54.99 -2.92 -29.96
C GLY A 29 55.42 -4.26 -30.56
N ALA A 30 56.67 -4.66 -30.32
CA ALA A 30 57.18 -5.97 -30.74
C ALA A 30 56.42 -7.14 -30.08
N LYS A 31 56.07 -7.04 -28.79
CA LYS A 31 55.24 -8.03 -28.08
C LYS A 31 53.80 -8.09 -28.62
N ARG A 32 53.22 -6.97 -29.07
CA ARG A 32 51.91 -6.95 -29.76
C ARG A 32 51.95 -7.63 -31.13
N ALA A 33 53.03 -7.48 -31.88
CA ALA A 33 53.18 -8.08 -33.22
C ALA A 33 53.23 -9.62 -33.23
N GLN A 34 53.43 -10.27 -32.08
CA GLN A 34 53.45 -11.74 -31.95
C GLN A 34 52.07 -12.36 -31.63
N LYS A 35 51.03 -11.56 -31.36
CA LYS A 35 49.69 -12.08 -31.03
C LYS A 35 48.76 -11.97 -32.25
N THR A 36 48.31 -13.10 -32.78
CA THR A 36 47.28 -13.14 -33.84
C THR A 36 45.89 -12.85 -33.25
N GLY A 37 45.17 -11.90 -33.84
CA GLY A 37 43.78 -11.57 -33.46
C GLY A 37 42.78 -12.66 -33.87
N GLU A 38 41.63 -12.71 -33.21
CA GLU A 38 40.57 -13.69 -33.49
C GLU A 38 39.78 -13.30 -34.75
N ILE A 39 39.17 -14.30 -35.39
CA ILE A 39 38.25 -14.10 -36.51
C ILE A 39 36.89 -13.66 -35.96
N ALA A 40 36.26 -12.68 -36.61
CA ALA A 40 34.91 -12.24 -36.24
C ALA A 40 33.86 -13.32 -36.55
N GLU A 41 32.93 -13.53 -35.61
CA GLU A 41 31.82 -14.47 -35.75
C GLU A 41 30.61 -13.84 -36.46
N TYR A 42 30.47 -12.51 -36.38
CA TYR A 42 29.41 -11.73 -37.00
C TYR A 42 29.94 -10.43 -37.64
N GLY A 43 29.13 -9.76 -38.46
CA GLY A 43 29.44 -8.42 -38.98
C GLY A 43 30.52 -8.35 -40.07
N ILE A 44 31.07 -9.48 -40.51
CA ILE A 44 31.99 -9.56 -41.65
C ILE A 44 31.28 -10.02 -42.91
N ILE A 45 31.83 -9.65 -44.07
CA ILE A 45 31.26 -9.96 -45.38
C ILE A 45 31.80 -11.31 -45.86
N GLU A 46 30.94 -12.29 -46.11
CA GLU A 46 31.33 -13.58 -46.69
C GLU A 46 31.48 -13.50 -48.22
N LYS A 47 30.59 -12.75 -48.87
CA LYS A 47 30.63 -12.52 -50.32
C LYS A 47 29.83 -11.29 -50.74
N ILE A 48 30.18 -10.77 -51.90
CA ILE A 48 29.37 -9.82 -52.67
C ILE A 48 29.09 -10.37 -54.07
N GLU A 49 27.89 -10.09 -54.56
CA GLU A 49 27.38 -10.42 -55.89
C GLU A 49 26.92 -9.12 -56.57
N LEU A 50 27.41 -8.90 -57.79
CA LEU A 50 27.12 -7.76 -58.64
C LEU A 50 26.42 -8.27 -59.90
N LEU A 51 25.24 -7.73 -60.22
CA LEU A 51 24.48 -8.02 -61.43
C LEU A 51 24.17 -6.70 -62.15
N ASN A 52 24.58 -6.60 -63.41
CA ASN A 52 24.41 -5.40 -64.26
C ASN A 52 24.85 -4.10 -63.56
N PHE A 53 25.98 -4.14 -62.86
CA PHE A 53 26.46 -3.06 -61.99
C PHE A 53 27.82 -2.53 -62.48
N MET A 54 27.87 -1.24 -62.83
CA MET A 54 28.98 -0.60 -63.53
C MET A 54 29.44 -1.42 -64.75
N CYS A 55 30.69 -1.88 -64.81
CA CYS A 55 31.18 -2.72 -65.92
C CYS A 55 30.80 -4.20 -65.79
N HIS A 56 30.25 -4.65 -64.66
CA HIS A 56 30.04 -6.07 -64.37
C HIS A 56 28.64 -6.53 -64.79
N ALA A 57 28.57 -7.41 -65.79
CA ALA A 57 27.32 -8.11 -66.13
C ALA A 57 26.89 -9.06 -65.00
N ARG A 58 27.82 -9.93 -64.56
CA ARG A 58 27.65 -10.78 -63.38
C ARG A 58 29.01 -11.06 -62.74
N THR A 59 29.17 -10.77 -61.46
CA THR A 59 30.43 -10.99 -60.74
C THR A 59 30.16 -11.38 -59.29
N THR A 60 30.92 -12.34 -58.77
CA THR A 60 30.82 -12.81 -57.38
C THR A 60 32.20 -12.84 -56.77
N VAL A 61 32.40 -12.13 -55.65
CA VAL A 61 33.67 -12.10 -54.92
C VAL A 61 33.45 -12.71 -53.52
N PRO A 62 33.94 -13.94 -53.27
CA PRO A 62 33.79 -14.62 -51.98
C PRO A 62 34.97 -14.29 -51.05
N PHE A 63 34.79 -13.38 -50.12
CA PHE A 63 35.84 -12.96 -49.19
C PHE A 63 36.18 -14.03 -48.15
N GLY A 64 37.42 -13.99 -47.67
CA GLY A 64 37.91 -14.67 -46.49
C GLY A 64 37.74 -13.81 -45.22
N PRO A 65 37.91 -14.41 -44.04
CA PRO A 65 37.47 -13.83 -42.78
C PRO A 65 38.24 -12.58 -42.31
N GLN A 66 39.52 -12.45 -42.66
CA GLN A 66 40.41 -11.44 -42.04
C GLN A 66 41.10 -10.51 -43.05
N ILE A 67 41.76 -11.02 -44.10
CA ILE A 67 42.49 -10.19 -45.08
C ILE A 67 42.16 -10.62 -46.50
N ASN A 68 41.70 -9.65 -47.31
CA ASN A 68 41.29 -9.84 -48.70
C ASN A 68 41.97 -8.81 -49.60
N PHE A 69 42.63 -9.27 -50.65
CA PHE A 69 43.11 -8.42 -51.74
C PHE A 69 42.25 -8.62 -52.99
N VAL A 70 41.83 -7.52 -53.63
CA VAL A 70 41.20 -7.53 -54.96
C VAL A 70 42.15 -6.84 -55.93
N ILE A 71 42.64 -7.60 -56.92
CA ILE A 71 43.70 -7.18 -57.86
C ILE A 71 43.27 -7.30 -59.31
N GLY A 72 43.94 -6.60 -60.23
CA GLY A 72 43.63 -6.63 -61.67
C GLY A 72 43.98 -5.29 -62.35
N HIS A 73 44.05 -5.29 -63.68
CA HIS A 73 44.46 -4.11 -64.44
C HIS A 73 43.48 -2.92 -64.29
N ASN A 74 43.96 -1.70 -64.60
CA ASN A 74 43.10 -0.51 -64.57
C ASN A 74 41.94 -0.68 -65.58
N GLY A 75 40.72 -0.32 -65.17
CA GLY A 75 39.50 -0.59 -65.95
C GLY A 75 38.81 -1.93 -65.64
N SER A 76 39.44 -2.88 -64.95
CA SER A 76 38.84 -4.19 -64.59
C SER A 76 37.70 -4.15 -63.56
N GLY A 77 37.15 -2.97 -63.26
CA GLY A 77 36.01 -2.83 -62.35
C GLY A 77 36.25 -3.09 -60.88
N LYS A 78 37.50 -3.02 -60.38
CA LYS A 78 37.81 -3.32 -58.96
C LYS A 78 37.04 -2.43 -57.99
N SER A 79 37.07 -1.10 -58.18
CA SER A 79 36.34 -0.12 -57.35
C SER A 79 34.82 -0.33 -57.33
N ALA A 80 34.25 -1.06 -58.31
CA ALA A 80 32.83 -1.41 -58.31
C ALA A 80 32.50 -2.38 -57.16
N VAL A 81 33.46 -3.18 -56.67
CA VAL A 81 33.29 -4.05 -55.50
C VAL A 81 33.03 -3.22 -54.24
N LEU A 82 33.86 -2.20 -53.97
CA LEU A 82 33.67 -1.31 -52.81
C LEU A 82 32.44 -0.42 -52.96
N SER A 83 32.19 0.09 -54.16
CA SER A 83 30.96 0.84 -54.47
C SER A 83 29.71 -0.02 -54.22
N GLY A 84 29.73 -1.29 -54.62
CA GLY A 84 28.67 -2.25 -54.35
C GLY A 84 28.49 -2.50 -52.84
N ILE A 85 29.57 -2.67 -52.08
CA ILE A 85 29.51 -2.84 -50.62
C ILE A 85 28.78 -1.66 -49.96
N ALA A 86 29.18 -0.42 -50.29
CA ALA A 86 28.53 0.78 -49.76
C ALA A 86 27.04 0.87 -50.17
N ILE A 87 26.73 0.65 -51.45
CA ILE A 87 25.36 0.78 -51.96
C ILE A 87 24.40 -0.27 -51.40
N ALA A 88 24.81 -1.53 -51.21
CA ALA A 88 23.93 -2.55 -50.65
C ALA A 88 23.76 -2.48 -49.13
N LEU A 89 24.75 -1.96 -48.38
CA LEU A 89 24.61 -1.63 -46.94
C LEU A 89 23.94 -0.27 -46.69
N GLY A 90 23.39 0.38 -47.72
CA GLY A 90 22.54 1.57 -47.58
C GLY A 90 23.28 2.91 -47.54
N GLY A 91 24.58 2.93 -47.80
CA GLY A 91 25.40 4.14 -47.89
C GLY A 91 24.97 5.10 -49.01
N ARG A 92 25.42 6.35 -48.89
CA ARG A 92 25.11 7.44 -49.83
C ARG A 92 25.89 7.27 -51.14
N THR A 93 25.21 7.42 -52.27
CA THR A 93 25.82 7.41 -53.62
C THR A 93 27.04 8.33 -53.72
N ALA A 94 26.93 9.55 -53.19
CA ALA A 94 28.01 10.54 -53.18
C ALA A 94 29.28 10.11 -52.43
N SER A 95 29.19 9.24 -51.40
CA SER A 95 30.38 8.80 -50.65
C SER A 95 31.30 7.88 -51.47
N THR A 96 30.76 7.22 -52.49
CA THR A 96 31.52 6.33 -53.39
C THR A 96 32.43 7.06 -54.39
N GLY A 97 32.26 8.38 -54.57
CA GLY A 97 33.01 9.17 -55.57
C GLY A 97 32.67 8.90 -57.03
N ARG A 98 31.65 8.06 -57.33
CA ARG A 98 31.32 7.63 -58.71
C ARG A 98 29.96 8.12 -59.24
N GLY A 99 29.22 8.93 -58.49
CA GLY A 99 27.99 9.59 -58.98
C GLY A 99 27.03 10.05 -57.88
N THR A 100 26.08 10.91 -58.23
CA THR A 100 25.09 11.49 -57.29
C THR A 100 23.84 10.61 -57.11
N GLY A 101 23.47 9.77 -58.08
CA GLY A 101 22.26 8.95 -58.04
C GLY A 101 22.49 7.49 -58.44
N LEU A 102 21.58 6.59 -58.06
CA LEU A 102 21.73 5.14 -58.30
C LEU A 102 21.81 4.76 -59.79
N LYS A 103 21.22 5.57 -60.69
CA LYS A 103 21.23 5.31 -62.13
C LYS A 103 22.65 5.22 -62.71
N SER A 104 23.64 5.98 -62.19
CA SER A 104 25.02 5.93 -62.69
C SER A 104 25.78 4.65 -62.30
N PHE A 105 25.17 3.77 -61.51
CA PHE A 105 25.73 2.48 -61.10
C PHE A 105 25.16 1.31 -61.93
N ILE A 106 24.18 1.55 -62.79
CA ILE A 106 23.65 0.54 -63.71
C ILE A 106 24.61 0.39 -64.89
N LYS A 107 24.85 -0.84 -65.33
CA LYS A 107 25.66 -1.13 -66.51
C LYS A 107 25.05 -0.49 -67.75
N GLU A 108 25.90 0.09 -68.61
CA GLU A 108 25.47 0.66 -69.88
C GLU A 108 24.75 -0.38 -70.75
N GLY A 109 23.60 0.01 -71.31
CA GLY A 109 22.69 -0.88 -72.05
C GLY A 109 21.67 -1.65 -71.19
N GLU A 110 21.79 -1.62 -69.86
CA GLU A 110 20.89 -2.32 -68.93
C GLU A 110 19.92 -1.35 -68.23
N ASN A 111 18.70 -1.82 -67.93
CA ASN A 111 17.66 -1.01 -67.26
C ASN A 111 17.57 -1.28 -65.74
N VAL A 112 18.30 -2.29 -65.25
CA VAL A 112 18.22 -2.79 -63.87
C VAL A 112 19.61 -3.23 -63.41
N ALA A 113 19.97 -2.87 -62.18
CA ALA A 113 21.10 -3.46 -61.47
C ALA A 113 20.64 -4.11 -60.15
N GLU A 114 21.36 -5.13 -59.71
CA GLU A 114 21.22 -5.71 -58.37
C GLU A 114 22.60 -5.89 -57.73
N VAL A 115 22.72 -5.46 -56.47
CA VAL A 115 23.89 -5.72 -55.64
C VAL A 115 23.44 -6.49 -54.41
N ALA A 116 24.09 -7.61 -54.12
CA ALA A 116 23.79 -8.43 -52.96
C ALA A 116 25.03 -8.78 -52.16
N ILE A 117 24.91 -8.69 -50.84
CA ILE A 117 25.94 -9.00 -49.86
C ILE A 117 25.44 -10.15 -48.99
N THR A 118 26.33 -11.04 -48.59
CA THR A 118 26.08 -11.99 -47.51
C THR A 118 26.99 -11.66 -46.33
N LEU A 119 26.38 -11.33 -45.19
CA LEU A 119 27.02 -11.05 -43.92
C LEU A 119 27.01 -12.30 -43.04
N LYS A 120 28.12 -12.53 -42.33
CA LYS A 120 28.22 -13.56 -41.30
C LYS A 120 27.42 -13.18 -40.05
N ASN A 121 26.74 -14.13 -39.43
CA ASN A 121 25.83 -13.93 -38.30
C ASN A 121 25.90 -15.09 -37.28
N GLU A 122 27.10 -15.38 -36.77
CA GLU A 122 27.37 -16.43 -35.78
C GLU A 122 27.86 -15.82 -34.47
N GLY A 123 27.96 -16.65 -33.42
CA GLY A 123 28.42 -16.23 -32.09
C GLY A 123 27.30 -15.75 -31.17
N LEU A 124 27.68 -15.34 -29.96
CA LEU A 124 26.74 -14.86 -28.92
C LEU A 124 26.02 -13.56 -29.31
N ASP A 125 26.71 -12.68 -30.05
CA ASP A 125 26.23 -11.36 -30.46
C ASP A 125 25.53 -11.37 -31.84
N ALA A 126 25.14 -12.55 -32.36
CA ALA A 126 24.45 -12.67 -33.64
C ALA A 126 23.11 -11.90 -33.67
N TYR A 127 22.81 -11.23 -34.78
CA TYR A 127 21.55 -10.52 -34.96
C TYR A 127 20.41 -11.51 -35.23
N ARG A 128 19.49 -11.64 -34.25
CA ARG A 128 18.25 -12.45 -34.36
C ARG A 128 18.48 -13.84 -35.00
N PRO A 129 19.37 -14.69 -34.44
CA PRO A 129 19.79 -15.95 -35.05
C PRO A 129 18.62 -16.92 -35.30
N ASP A 130 17.57 -16.89 -34.47
CA ASP A 130 16.36 -17.69 -34.67
C ASP A 130 15.64 -17.41 -35.99
N ILE A 131 15.70 -16.16 -36.46
CA ILE A 131 15.02 -15.66 -37.65
C ILE A 131 15.92 -15.78 -38.87
N TYR A 132 17.16 -15.28 -38.77
CA TYR A 132 18.07 -15.20 -39.92
C TYR A 132 19.00 -16.42 -40.07
N GLY A 133 19.25 -17.18 -39.00
CA GLY A 133 20.30 -18.20 -38.99
C GLY A 133 21.71 -17.59 -39.03
N ASN A 134 22.68 -18.39 -39.47
CA ASN A 134 24.10 -18.09 -39.36
C ASN A 134 24.65 -17.07 -40.39
N ALA A 135 23.84 -16.64 -41.35
CA ALA A 135 24.20 -15.58 -42.30
C ALA A 135 22.98 -14.80 -42.79
N ILE A 136 23.18 -13.51 -43.10
CA ILE A 136 22.15 -12.58 -43.58
C ILE A 136 22.52 -12.16 -45.01
N ARG A 137 21.63 -12.41 -45.97
CA ARG A 137 21.74 -11.85 -47.33
C ARG A 137 20.95 -10.55 -47.43
N ILE A 138 21.62 -9.47 -47.78
CA ILE A 138 21.04 -8.17 -48.08
C ILE A 138 21.21 -7.92 -49.58
N ALA A 139 20.12 -7.80 -50.33
CA ALA A 139 20.16 -7.47 -51.76
C ALA A 139 19.38 -6.18 -52.03
N ARG A 140 20.00 -5.26 -52.77
CA ARG A 140 19.42 -3.99 -53.23
C ARG A 140 19.29 -4.04 -54.75
N ARG A 141 18.06 -3.96 -55.25
CA ARG A 141 17.75 -3.92 -56.68
C ARG A 141 17.23 -2.54 -57.05
N PHE A 142 17.75 -1.94 -58.11
CA PHE A 142 17.34 -0.60 -58.56
C PHE A 142 17.28 -0.49 -60.08
N THR A 143 16.50 0.48 -60.57
CA THR A 143 16.17 0.64 -62.00
C THR A 143 16.54 2.02 -62.52
N ASP A 144 16.67 2.13 -63.84
CA ASP A 144 16.90 3.38 -64.58
C ASP A 144 15.78 4.42 -64.36
N LYS A 145 14.57 3.94 -64.08
CA LYS A 145 13.36 4.71 -63.70
C LYS A 145 13.35 5.18 -62.25
N GLY A 146 14.42 4.93 -61.49
CA GLY A 146 14.61 5.44 -60.13
C GLY A 146 13.97 4.62 -59.01
N SER A 147 13.28 3.51 -59.30
CA SER A 147 12.80 2.60 -58.25
C SER A 147 13.97 1.84 -57.62
N SER A 148 13.96 1.70 -56.30
CA SER A 148 14.97 0.96 -55.52
C SER A 148 14.25 0.17 -54.41
N SER A 149 14.53 -1.13 -54.31
CA SER A 149 14.00 -2.00 -53.26
C SER A 149 15.10 -2.82 -52.59
N TYR A 150 14.88 -3.14 -51.31
CA TYR A 150 15.71 -4.08 -50.56
C TYR A 150 14.98 -5.41 -50.41
N THR A 151 15.75 -6.50 -50.39
CA THR A 151 15.29 -7.81 -49.93
C THR A 151 16.34 -8.38 -48.97
N ILE A 152 15.89 -8.71 -47.76
CA ILE A 152 16.73 -9.23 -46.68
C ILE A 152 16.27 -10.67 -46.40
N LYS A 153 17.21 -11.61 -46.42
CA LYS A 153 16.94 -13.05 -46.34
C LYS A 153 17.89 -13.74 -45.36
N GLY A 154 17.41 -14.77 -44.69
CA GLY A 154 18.20 -15.59 -43.76
C GLY A 154 18.76 -16.86 -44.40
N ALA A 155 19.89 -17.33 -43.88
CA ALA A 155 20.51 -18.61 -44.23
C ALA A 155 19.65 -19.82 -43.84
N LYS A 156 18.80 -19.69 -42.81
CA LYS A 156 17.92 -20.76 -42.27
C LYS A 156 17.10 -21.47 -43.37
N ASP A 157 16.51 -20.70 -44.28
CA ASP A 157 15.73 -21.19 -45.44
C ASP A 157 16.58 -21.30 -46.73
N LYS A 158 17.91 -21.43 -46.63
CA LYS A 158 18.87 -21.35 -47.75
C LYS A 158 18.67 -20.09 -48.62
N PHE A 159 18.37 -18.95 -47.99
CA PHE A 159 18.04 -17.67 -48.64
C PHE A 159 16.86 -17.72 -49.64
N LYS A 160 15.95 -18.70 -49.52
CA LYS A 160 14.75 -18.75 -50.38
C LYS A 160 13.74 -17.67 -49.98
N LYS A 161 13.34 -17.66 -48.70
CA LYS A 161 12.33 -16.76 -48.12
C LYS A 161 12.88 -15.35 -47.90
N THR A 162 12.09 -14.33 -48.24
CA THR A 162 12.34 -12.93 -47.85
C THR A 162 11.76 -12.71 -46.46
N ILE A 163 12.57 -12.16 -45.55
CA ILE A 163 12.20 -11.88 -44.16
C ILE A 163 11.75 -10.42 -44.02
N SER A 164 12.47 -9.50 -44.66
CA SER A 164 12.11 -8.08 -44.70
C SER A 164 12.49 -7.43 -46.03
N SER A 165 11.80 -6.36 -46.38
CA SER A 165 12.13 -5.43 -47.48
C SER A 165 12.23 -3.97 -47.02
N LYS A 166 12.07 -3.72 -45.71
CA LYS A 166 12.11 -2.37 -45.12
C LYS A 166 13.54 -1.88 -44.96
N LYS A 167 13.79 -0.61 -45.28
CA LYS A 167 15.09 0.05 -45.00
C LYS A 167 15.38 0.11 -43.50
N GLU A 168 14.36 0.25 -42.66
CA GLU A 168 14.47 0.26 -41.20
C GLU A 168 15.14 -1.02 -40.64
N GLU A 169 14.78 -2.20 -41.14
CA GLU A 169 15.40 -3.46 -40.72
C GLU A 169 16.87 -3.56 -41.21
N LEU A 170 17.19 -2.98 -42.37
CA LEU A 170 18.58 -2.84 -42.80
C LEU A 170 19.37 -1.95 -41.82
N THR A 171 18.83 -0.79 -41.43
CA THR A 171 19.45 0.09 -40.43
C THR A 171 19.68 -0.66 -39.11
N ASN A 172 18.68 -1.39 -38.61
CA ASN A 172 18.81 -2.20 -37.39
C ASN A 172 19.94 -3.24 -37.48
N ILE A 173 20.10 -3.90 -38.63
CA ILE A 173 21.19 -4.86 -38.87
C ILE A 173 22.54 -4.14 -38.93
N THR A 174 22.64 -3.01 -39.64
CA THR A 174 23.91 -2.27 -39.74
C THR A 174 24.32 -1.67 -38.41
N ASP A 175 23.38 -1.19 -37.60
CA ASP A 175 23.67 -0.56 -36.32
C ASP A 175 24.10 -1.62 -35.29
N HIS A 176 23.39 -2.75 -35.21
CA HIS A 176 23.77 -3.89 -34.36
C HIS A 176 25.15 -4.45 -34.72
N MET A 177 25.48 -4.55 -36.01
CA MET A 177 26.78 -5.00 -36.49
C MET A 177 27.84 -3.88 -36.59
N ASN A 178 27.50 -2.64 -36.22
CA ASN A 178 28.34 -1.44 -36.30
C ASN A 178 28.96 -1.18 -37.71
N LEU A 179 28.20 -1.43 -38.77
CA LEU A 179 28.61 -1.35 -40.18
C LEU A 179 28.52 0.07 -40.74
N GLN A 180 29.54 0.88 -40.43
CA GLN A 180 29.61 2.29 -40.84
C GLN A 180 30.18 2.48 -42.26
N VAL A 181 29.44 2.09 -43.31
CA VAL A 181 29.92 2.22 -44.71
C VAL A 181 30.07 3.65 -45.22
N ASP A 182 29.38 4.62 -44.61
CA ASP A 182 29.46 6.04 -44.96
C ASP A 182 30.63 6.77 -44.29
N ASN A 183 31.38 6.09 -43.42
CA ASN A 183 32.53 6.65 -42.72
C ASN A 183 33.78 6.56 -43.63
N PRO A 184 34.39 7.69 -44.05
CA PRO A 184 35.51 7.70 -45.00
C PRO A 184 36.82 7.13 -44.43
N VAL A 185 36.89 6.88 -43.12
CA VAL A 185 38.01 6.16 -42.48
C VAL A 185 37.81 4.64 -42.55
N VAL A 186 36.55 4.19 -42.64
CA VAL A 186 36.17 2.78 -42.81
C VAL A 186 36.21 2.37 -44.27
N VAL A 187 35.67 3.20 -45.17
CA VAL A 187 35.69 3.00 -46.63
C VAL A 187 36.43 4.16 -47.30
N LEU A 188 37.72 3.95 -47.56
CA LEU A 188 38.55 4.94 -48.26
C LEU A 188 38.48 4.70 -49.77
N THR A 189 37.96 5.67 -50.50
CA THR A 189 37.97 5.68 -51.98
C THR A 189 39.25 6.31 -52.53
N GLN A 190 39.56 6.02 -53.78
CA GLN A 190 40.74 6.59 -54.47
C GLN A 190 40.80 8.12 -54.36
N ASP A 191 39.71 8.83 -54.62
CA ASP A 191 39.68 10.29 -54.62
C ASP A 191 39.71 10.90 -53.22
N THR A 192 39.04 10.27 -52.23
CA THR A 192 39.14 10.72 -50.83
C THR A 192 40.56 10.58 -50.29
N SER A 193 41.26 9.48 -50.61
CA SER A 193 42.67 9.27 -50.24
C SER A 193 43.59 10.37 -50.78
N ARG A 194 43.34 10.84 -52.01
CA ARG A 194 44.13 11.87 -52.69
C ARG A 194 43.88 13.26 -52.11
N GLN A 195 42.62 13.61 -51.87
CA GLN A 195 42.24 14.94 -51.37
C GLN A 195 42.62 15.13 -49.89
N PHE A 196 42.57 14.06 -49.09
CA PHE A 196 42.64 14.11 -47.63
C PHE A 196 43.85 14.87 -47.05
N LEU A 197 45.08 14.62 -47.52
CA LEU A 197 46.26 15.37 -47.06
C LEU A 197 46.66 16.56 -47.97
N ALA A 198 46.18 16.61 -49.22
CA ALA A 198 46.62 17.60 -50.20
C ALA A 198 45.84 18.93 -50.17
N SER A 199 44.52 18.90 -49.94
CA SER A 199 43.65 20.09 -50.09
C SER A 199 42.92 20.54 -48.82
N SER A 200 42.98 19.77 -47.74
CA SER A 200 42.25 20.05 -46.49
C SER A 200 42.90 21.14 -45.63
N LYS A 201 42.09 22.05 -45.07
CA LYS A 201 42.49 22.98 -44.00
C LYS A 201 42.61 22.22 -42.66
N PRO A 202 43.32 22.76 -41.66
CA PRO A 202 43.44 22.11 -40.34
C PRO A 202 42.08 21.81 -39.67
N LYS A 203 41.07 22.66 -39.92
CA LYS A 203 39.68 22.41 -39.46
C LYS A 203 39.03 21.22 -40.15
N ASP A 204 39.20 21.09 -41.47
CA ASP A 204 38.61 19.99 -42.25
C ASP A 204 39.22 18.64 -41.82
N LYS A 205 40.53 18.62 -41.51
CA LYS A 205 41.22 17.45 -40.94
C LYS A 205 40.69 17.07 -39.56
N TYR A 206 40.40 18.07 -38.71
CA TYR A 206 39.80 17.84 -37.39
C TYR A 206 38.35 17.34 -37.50
N GLN A 207 37.55 17.89 -38.43
CA GLN A 207 36.20 17.40 -38.67
C GLN A 207 36.21 15.97 -39.25
N PHE A 208 37.17 15.65 -40.11
CA PHE A 208 37.40 14.28 -40.59
C PHE A 208 37.77 13.33 -39.44
N PHE A 209 38.58 13.77 -38.48
CA PHE A 209 38.84 13.02 -37.25
C PHE A 209 37.57 12.75 -36.43
N LEU A 210 36.74 13.78 -36.17
CA LEU A 210 35.51 13.61 -35.38
C LEU A 210 34.47 12.74 -36.09
N ASN A 211 34.25 12.96 -37.40
CA ASN A 211 33.35 12.15 -38.21
C ASN A 211 33.87 10.71 -38.33
N GLY A 212 35.18 10.57 -38.56
CA GLY A 212 35.86 9.30 -38.71
C GLY A 212 35.82 8.43 -37.46
N THR A 213 35.81 9.05 -36.28
CA THR A 213 35.72 8.39 -34.96
C THR A 213 34.30 8.35 -34.38
N SER A 214 33.28 8.75 -35.17
CA SER A 214 31.87 8.88 -34.77
C SER A 214 31.59 9.80 -33.58
N LEU A 215 32.58 10.60 -33.14
CA LEU A 215 32.43 11.55 -32.05
C LEU A 215 31.45 12.68 -32.40
N THR A 216 31.32 13.05 -33.68
CA THR A 216 30.31 14.02 -34.15
C THR A 216 28.91 13.50 -33.89
N GLN A 217 28.59 12.28 -34.34
CA GLN A 217 27.25 11.68 -34.18
C GLN A 217 26.83 11.62 -32.70
N LEU A 218 27.73 11.18 -31.82
CA LEU A 218 27.47 11.18 -30.38
C LEU A 218 27.21 12.59 -29.85
N SER A 219 27.92 13.61 -30.33
CA SER A 219 27.70 15.01 -29.93
C SER A 219 26.32 15.51 -30.38
N ASP A 220 25.89 15.20 -31.60
CA ASP A 220 24.62 15.64 -32.18
C ASP A 220 23.42 14.96 -31.47
N GLU A 221 23.55 13.66 -31.15
CA GLU A 221 22.60 12.91 -30.32
C GLU A 221 22.49 13.52 -28.92
N TYR A 222 23.63 13.90 -28.33
CA TYR A 222 23.69 14.49 -27.00
C TYR A 222 23.06 15.88 -26.94
N GLU A 223 23.26 16.71 -27.97
CA GLU A 223 22.60 18.01 -28.10
C GLU A 223 21.08 17.86 -28.25
N THR A 224 20.62 16.87 -29.05
CA THR A 224 19.20 16.54 -29.21
C THR A 224 18.54 16.12 -27.88
N ILE A 225 19.24 15.34 -27.05
CA ILE A 225 18.78 14.96 -25.71
C ILE A 225 18.74 16.17 -24.77
N LEU A 226 19.75 17.06 -24.82
CA LEU A 226 19.78 18.30 -24.03
C LEU A 226 18.65 19.27 -24.40
N GLU A 227 18.31 19.40 -25.67
CA GLU A 227 17.11 20.14 -26.09
C GLU A 227 15.81 19.52 -25.55
N SER A 228 15.70 18.19 -25.61
CA SER A 228 14.53 17.46 -25.14
C SER A 228 14.36 17.60 -23.62
N LEU A 229 15.48 17.58 -22.86
CA LEU A 229 15.51 17.93 -21.44
C LEU A 229 15.00 19.36 -21.19
N LYS A 230 15.52 20.37 -21.90
CA LYS A 230 15.05 21.77 -21.77
C LYS A 230 13.54 21.90 -22.03
N LYS A 231 13.05 21.30 -23.12
CA LYS A 231 11.61 21.28 -23.46
C LYS A 231 10.77 20.66 -22.33
N THR A 232 11.26 19.58 -21.74
CA THR A 232 10.56 18.87 -20.64
C THR A 232 10.62 19.65 -19.33
N GLU A 233 11.70 20.38 -19.05
CA GLU A 233 11.82 21.28 -17.90
C GLU A 233 10.83 22.46 -17.99
N THR A 234 10.64 23.06 -19.18
CA THR A 234 9.59 24.08 -19.39
C THR A 234 8.18 23.54 -19.15
N ILE A 235 7.89 22.30 -19.59
CA ILE A 235 6.60 21.63 -19.33
C ILE A 235 6.43 21.31 -17.82
N LEU A 236 7.51 20.94 -17.13
CA LEU A 236 7.49 20.72 -15.69
C LEU A 236 7.13 22.02 -14.94
N GLN A 237 7.72 23.15 -15.33
CA GLN A 237 7.44 24.46 -14.73
C GLN A 237 5.97 24.87 -14.93
N SER A 238 5.41 24.72 -16.13
CA SER A 238 4.00 25.06 -16.40
C SER A 238 3.00 24.11 -15.71
N LYS A 239 3.31 22.82 -15.59
CA LYS A 239 2.51 21.92 -14.73
C LYS A 239 2.62 22.27 -13.25
N GLN A 240 3.79 22.75 -12.79
CA GLN A 240 4.01 23.09 -11.39
C GLN A 240 3.22 24.36 -10.97
N THR A 241 2.93 25.29 -11.88
CA THR A 241 2.07 26.46 -11.59
C THR A 241 0.59 26.13 -11.42
N VAL A 242 0.11 24.95 -11.86
CA VAL A 242 -1.30 24.51 -11.71
C VAL A 242 -1.58 23.88 -10.33
N VAL A 243 -0.54 23.34 -9.66
CA VAL A 243 -0.68 22.69 -8.35
C VAL A 243 -1.21 23.61 -7.25
N PRO A 244 -0.81 24.90 -7.15
CA PRO A 244 -1.42 25.86 -6.23
C PRO A 244 -2.92 26.05 -6.44
N ASP A 245 -3.40 26.14 -7.68
CA ASP A 245 -4.82 26.35 -7.99
C ASP A 245 -5.66 25.11 -7.65
N LEU A 246 -5.19 23.91 -8.01
CA LEU A 246 -5.82 22.65 -7.60
C LEU A 246 -5.84 22.50 -6.07
N LYS A 247 -4.77 22.93 -5.38
CA LYS A 247 -4.74 22.93 -3.91
C LYS A 247 -5.74 23.93 -3.34
N ARG A 248 -5.94 25.09 -3.97
CA ARG A 248 -6.94 26.09 -3.57
C ARG A 248 -8.35 25.52 -3.71
N GLN A 249 -8.69 24.96 -4.88
CA GLN A 249 -9.97 24.30 -5.14
C GLN A 249 -10.27 23.17 -4.16
N PHE A 250 -9.30 22.27 -3.91
CA PHE A 250 -9.44 21.23 -2.89
C PHE A 250 -9.67 21.81 -1.49
N THR A 251 -8.95 22.88 -1.11
CA THR A 251 -9.11 23.51 0.20
C THR A 251 -10.49 24.14 0.34
N GLU A 252 -10.96 24.87 -0.69
CA GLU A 252 -12.29 25.49 -0.77
C GLU A 252 -13.39 24.42 -0.65
N ALA A 253 -13.32 23.34 -1.44
CA ALA A 253 -14.24 22.21 -1.37
C ALA A 253 -14.20 21.51 0.01
N GLN A 254 -13.02 21.33 0.60
CA GLN A 254 -12.88 20.72 1.92
C GLN A 254 -13.46 21.60 3.04
N THR A 255 -13.39 22.93 2.94
CA THR A 255 -14.11 23.83 3.85
C THR A 255 -15.62 23.70 3.69
N LYS A 256 -16.17 23.73 2.46
CA LYS A 256 -17.60 23.49 2.20
C LYS A 256 -18.06 22.16 2.81
N TYR A 257 -17.28 21.09 2.65
CA TYR A 257 -17.62 19.76 3.18
C TYR A 257 -17.66 19.73 4.72
N ARG A 258 -16.68 20.34 5.40
CA ARG A 258 -16.70 20.46 6.87
C ARG A 258 -17.89 21.27 7.36
N GLU A 259 -18.24 22.33 6.65
CA GLU A 259 -19.40 23.16 6.96
C GLU A 259 -20.72 22.36 6.81
N ALA A 260 -20.85 21.60 5.71
CA ALA A 260 -21.99 20.72 5.46
C ALA A 260 -22.08 19.58 6.51
N GLN A 261 -20.96 18.96 6.88
CA GLN A 261 -20.90 17.92 7.92
C GLN A 261 -21.30 18.47 9.31
N ALA A 262 -20.85 19.68 9.65
CA ALA A 262 -21.27 20.36 10.88
C ALA A 262 -22.77 20.71 10.88
N ALA A 263 -23.34 21.06 9.71
CA ALA A 263 -24.79 21.25 9.57
C ALA A 263 -25.55 19.93 9.79
N GLN A 264 -25.07 18.82 9.22
CA GLN A 264 -25.68 17.51 9.42
C GLN A 264 -25.64 17.05 10.88
N GLN A 265 -24.55 17.32 11.61
CA GLN A 265 -24.49 17.07 13.06
C GLN A 265 -25.49 17.92 13.84
N GLN A 266 -25.68 19.19 13.48
CA GLN A 266 -26.71 20.03 14.10
C GLN A 266 -28.13 19.55 13.77
N SER A 267 -28.39 19.05 12.56
CA SER A 267 -29.67 18.42 12.20
C SER A 267 -29.96 17.17 13.04
N ARG A 268 -28.98 16.29 13.24
CA ARG A 268 -29.13 15.13 14.15
C ARG A 268 -29.35 15.55 15.60
N ARG A 269 -28.67 16.60 16.07
CA ARG A 269 -28.91 17.16 17.40
C ARG A 269 -30.35 17.69 17.55
N VAL A 270 -30.95 18.24 16.49
CA VAL A 270 -32.37 18.61 16.48
C VAL A 270 -33.25 17.36 16.62
N GLU A 271 -33.02 16.31 15.83
CA GLU A 271 -33.77 15.04 15.97
C GLU A 271 -33.65 14.45 17.39
N ASP A 272 -32.46 14.49 17.99
CA ASP A 272 -32.22 13.97 19.34
C ASP A 272 -32.87 14.84 20.43
N LEU A 273 -32.88 16.16 20.28
CA LEU A 273 -33.62 17.08 21.15
C LEU A 273 -35.15 16.92 20.99
N GLU A 274 -35.65 16.65 19.77
CA GLU A 274 -37.07 16.38 19.54
C GLU A 274 -37.53 15.08 20.22
N LYS A 275 -36.68 14.04 20.22
CA LYS A 275 -36.88 12.83 21.03
C LYS A 275 -36.88 13.16 22.52
N GLU A 276 -35.88 13.91 23.00
CA GLU A 276 -35.80 14.33 24.41
C GLU A 276 -37.05 15.12 24.86
N MET A 277 -37.54 16.02 24.00
CA MET A 277 -38.72 16.84 24.25
C MET A 277 -39.99 15.99 24.42
N ALA A 278 -40.21 14.99 23.59
CA ALA A 278 -41.37 14.08 23.71
C ALA A 278 -41.36 13.34 25.06
N TRP A 279 -40.20 12.83 25.49
CA TRP A 279 -40.07 12.16 26.79
C TRP A 279 -40.14 13.12 27.99
N ALA A 280 -39.71 14.38 27.84
CA ALA A 280 -39.89 15.43 28.85
C ALA A 280 -41.38 15.77 29.06
N HIS A 281 -42.17 15.86 27.98
CA HIS A 281 -43.64 16.03 28.06
C HIS A 281 -44.31 14.83 28.75
N MET A 282 -43.96 13.60 28.35
CA MET A 282 -44.46 12.37 28.98
C MET A 282 -44.16 12.36 30.49
N LYS A 283 -42.91 12.61 30.91
CA LYS A 283 -42.51 12.60 32.33
C LYS A 283 -43.29 13.63 33.15
N ARG A 284 -43.53 14.83 32.59
CA ARG A 284 -44.34 15.86 33.25
C ARG A 284 -45.80 15.44 33.41
N LYS A 285 -46.39 14.78 32.40
CA LYS A 285 -47.74 14.21 32.48
C LYS A 285 -47.83 13.04 33.45
N LYS A 286 -46.81 12.18 33.50
CA LYS A 286 -46.70 11.09 34.48
C LYS A 286 -46.72 11.61 35.93
N ILE A 287 -45.95 12.65 36.23
CA ILE A 287 -45.93 13.26 37.58
C ILE A 287 -47.31 13.88 37.92
N GLN A 288 -47.99 14.48 36.95
CA GLN A 288 -49.37 14.98 37.14
C GLN A 288 -50.38 13.85 37.39
N MET A 289 -50.27 12.73 36.66
CA MET A 289 -51.08 11.54 36.86
C MET A 289 -50.84 10.93 38.25
N GLU A 290 -49.58 10.70 38.64
CA GLU A 290 -49.22 10.12 39.94
C GLU A 290 -49.75 10.97 41.12
N ALA A 291 -49.70 12.30 41.00
CA ALA A 291 -50.28 13.21 42.00
C ALA A 291 -51.82 13.07 42.10
N LEU A 292 -52.53 13.08 40.97
CA LEU A 292 -54.00 12.97 40.96
C LEU A 292 -54.50 11.59 41.42
N VAL A 293 -53.76 10.51 41.10
CA VAL A 293 -54.03 9.16 41.64
C VAL A 293 -53.89 9.16 43.17
N THR A 294 -52.87 9.83 43.73
CA THR A 294 -52.77 9.96 45.20
C THR A 294 -53.90 10.80 45.79
N ASP A 295 -54.35 11.86 45.10
CA ASP A 295 -55.48 12.67 45.56
C ASP A 295 -56.79 11.84 45.58
N HIS A 296 -57.08 11.08 44.51
CA HIS A 296 -58.21 10.14 44.46
C HIS A 296 -58.13 9.09 45.58
N GLU A 297 -56.96 8.47 45.82
CA GLU A 297 -56.80 7.54 46.94
C GLU A 297 -57.11 8.18 48.30
N THR A 298 -56.76 9.46 48.51
CA THR A 298 -57.08 10.16 49.77
C THR A 298 -58.57 10.50 49.88
N ALA A 299 -59.21 10.93 48.80
CA ALA A 299 -60.65 11.17 48.75
C ALA A 299 -61.45 9.89 49.08
N LYS A 300 -61.04 8.75 48.49
CA LYS A 300 -61.65 7.43 48.73
C LYS A 300 -61.55 7.01 50.21
N LYS A 301 -60.36 7.16 50.82
CA LYS A 301 -60.14 6.90 52.26
C LYS A 301 -60.98 7.81 53.17
N ASN A 302 -61.32 9.03 52.72
CA ASN A 302 -62.20 9.93 53.46
C ASN A 302 -63.68 9.51 53.39
N VAL A 303 -64.15 8.99 52.24
CA VAL A 303 -65.48 8.38 52.11
C VAL A 303 -65.62 7.16 53.02
N GLU A 304 -64.64 6.25 53.02
CA GLU A 304 -64.62 5.06 53.89
C GLU A 304 -64.68 5.44 55.39
N ARG A 305 -63.94 6.47 55.81
CA ARG A 305 -64.00 7.02 57.18
C ARG A 305 -65.35 7.62 57.52
N ALA A 306 -65.94 8.41 56.62
CA ALA A 306 -67.26 9.00 56.82
C ALA A 306 -68.34 7.91 56.99
N GLN A 307 -68.29 6.87 56.16
CA GLN A 307 -69.18 5.71 56.26
C GLN A 307 -69.04 4.98 57.59
N SER A 308 -67.81 4.71 58.05
CA SER A 308 -67.56 4.10 59.36
C SER A 308 -68.10 4.93 60.53
N HIS A 309 -68.03 6.26 60.45
CA HIS A 309 -68.63 7.13 61.46
C HIS A 309 -70.17 7.10 61.45
N ILE A 310 -70.81 6.96 60.29
CA ILE A 310 -72.28 6.77 60.19
C ILE A 310 -72.68 5.46 60.85
N ASP A 311 -72.00 4.36 60.56
CA ASP A 311 -72.40 3.05 61.08
C ASP A 311 -72.18 2.94 62.60
N ASN A 312 -71.14 3.60 63.13
CA ASN A 312 -70.98 3.79 64.58
C ASN A 312 -72.11 4.65 65.20
N ALA A 313 -72.53 5.73 64.54
CA ALA A 313 -73.63 6.58 65.02
C ALA A 313 -75.00 5.87 64.97
N LYS A 314 -75.24 5.03 63.96
CA LYS A 314 -76.42 4.15 63.89
C LYS A 314 -76.43 3.12 65.02
N ASN A 315 -75.27 2.54 65.35
CA ASN A 315 -75.15 1.61 66.48
C ASN A 315 -75.38 2.29 67.85
N GLU A 316 -75.05 3.58 68.00
CA GLU A 316 -75.44 4.36 69.17
C GLU A 316 -76.96 4.64 69.21
N LEU A 317 -77.57 4.94 68.05
CA LEU A 317 -79.01 5.15 67.92
C LEU A 317 -79.81 3.90 68.29
N GLN A 318 -79.46 2.75 67.71
CA GLN A 318 -80.12 1.46 67.98
C GLN A 318 -80.11 1.13 69.48
N LYS A 319 -78.97 1.30 70.16
CA LYS A 319 -78.88 1.08 71.62
C LYS A 319 -79.79 2.00 72.43
N ALA A 320 -79.94 3.26 72.02
CA ALA A 320 -80.86 4.19 72.68
C ALA A 320 -82.33 3.81 72.42
N GLU A 321 -82.65 3.27 71.24
CA GLU A 321 -83.99 2.77 70.91
C GLU A 321 -84.32 1.46 71.64
N ASP A 322 -83.36 0.54 71.77
CA ASP A 322 -83.50 -0.68 72.57
C ASP A 322 -83.69 -0.35 74.06
N GLU A 323 -82.93 0.62 74.61
CA GLU A 323 -83.13 1.14 75.97
C GLU A 323 -84.53 1.77 76.16
N ILE A 324 -85.02 2.57 75.21
CA ILE A 324 -86.38 3.16 75.25
C ILE A 324 -87.46 2.08 75.16
N ASN A 325 -87.30 1.10 74.27
CA ASN A 325 -88.23 -0.01 74.13
C ASN A 325 -88.30 -0.83 75.43
N SER A 326 -87.18 -1.03 76.14
CA SER A 326 -87.17 -1.71 77.44
C SER A 326 -87.93 -0.97 78.56
N VAL A 327 -88.09 0.36 78.45
CA VAL A 327 -88.89 1.18 79.39
C VAL A 327 -90.36 1.25 78.97
N ASN A 328 -90.66 1.34 77.67
CA ASN A 328 -92.03 1.24 77.16
C ASN A 328 -92.64 -0.14 77.46
N GLN A 329 -91.83 -1.21 77.38
CA GLN A 329 -92.22 -2.57 77.77
C GLN A 329 -92.53 -2.70 79.28
N GLN A 330 -92.10 -1.73 80.12
CA GLN A 330 -92.52 -1.61 81.52
C GLN A 330 -93.78 -0.74 81.72
N GLU A 331 -94.18 0.08 80.74
CA GLU A 331 -95.51 0.73 80.72
C GLU A 331 -96.61 -0.21 80.17
N GLU A 332 -96.29 -1.14 79.27
CA GLU A 332 -97.26 -2.12 78.73
C GLU A 332 -97.62 -3.29 79.69
N GLU A 333 -96.87 -3.51 80.78
CA GLU A 333 -97.21 -4.49 81.83
C GLU A 333 -98.21 -3.93 82.88
N GLY A 334 -98.83 -2.78 82.60
CA GLY A 334 -99.67 -2.02 83.54
C GLY A 334 -101.14 -1.83 83.14
N ASP A 335 -101.65 -2.47 82.08
CA ASP A 335 -103.04 -2.27 81.62
C ASP A 335 -103.72 -3.58 81.18
N ASN A 336 -105.00 -3.75 81.57
CA ASN A 336 -105.91 -4.87 81.28
C ASN A 336 -105.36 -6.33 81.40
N ALA A 337 -105.50 -7.01 82.54
CA ALA A 337 -106.78 -7.58 83.00
C ALA A 337 -107.55 -8.47 81.97
N GLY A 338 -106.84 -9.18 81.08
CA GLY A 338 -107.41 -10.11 80.08
C GLY A 338 -107.07 -11.61 80.25
N SER A 339 -106.53 -12.02 81.41
CA SER A 339 -106.07 -13.41 81.65
C SER A 339 -107.22 -14.42 81.69
N LEU A 340 -107.54 -15.01 80.54
CA LEU A 340 -108.41 -16.20 80.41
C LEU A 340 -108.05 -17.10 79.21
N GLU A 341 -107.40 -16.60 78.15
CA GLU A 341 -107.09 -17.42 76.96
C GLU A 341 -105.77 -18.19 77.01
N ASP A 342 -104.80 -17.83 77.87
CA ASP A 342 -103.50 -18.53 77.89
C ASP A 342 -103.56 -19.94 78.53
N GLN A 343 -104.62 -20.22 79.31
CA GLN A 343 -104.94 -21.60 79.70
C GLN A 343 -105.39 -22.47 78.51
N ARG A 344 -105.89 -21.85 77.42
CA ARG A 344 -106.41 -22.53 76.22
C ARG A 344 -105.31 -22.99 75.25
N ARG A 345 -104.05 -22.55 75.45
CA ARG A 345 -102.91 -22.84 74.57
C ARG A 345 -102.22 -24.16 74.91
N LYS A 346 -101.75 -24.34 76.15
CA LYS A 346 -100.91 -25.48 76.55
C LYS A 346 -101.57 -26.86 76.46
N ILE A 347 -102.87 -26.99 76.70
CA ILE A 347 -103.59 -28.28 76.55
C ILE A 347 -103.85 -28.64 75.07
N ARG A 348 -103.73 -27.67 74.15
CA ARG A 348 -103.91 -27.86 72.71
C ARG A 348 -102.67 -28.42 72.01
N GLU A 349 -101.50 -28.26 72.62
CA GLU A 349 -100.20 -28.63 72.03
C GLU A 349 -99.88 -30.12 72.23
N ASP A 350 -100.19 -30.71 73.39
CA ASP A 350 -99.85 -32.11 73.70
C ASP A 350 -100.73 -33.17 73.04
N VAL A 351 -102.00 -32.87 72.76
CA VAL A 351 -102.90 -33.82 72.05
C VAL A 351 -102.64 -33.81 70.53
N LYS A 352 -102.14 -32.70 70.00
CA LYS A 352 -101.76 -32.55 68.59
C LYS A 352 -100.44 -33.27 68.30
N SER A 353 -99.41 -33.03 69.12
CA SER A 353 -98.04 -33.53 68.89
C SER A 353 -97.91 -35.06 68.78
N LYS A 354 -98.67 -35.84 69.56
CA LYS A 354 -98.65 -37.32 69.48
C LYS A 354 -99.46 -37.90 68.32
N LYS A 355 -100.43 -37.17 67.76
CA LYS A 355 -101.26 -37.64 66.64
C LYS A 355 -100.64 -37.31 65.28
N ASP A 356 -99.93 -36.19 65.20
CA ASP A 356 -99.19 -35.79 64.00
C ASP A 356 -97.98 -36.72 63.76
N ARG A 357 -97.21 -37.05 64.80
CA ARG A 357 -96.01 -37.93 64.71
C ARG A 357 -96.24 -39.33 64.12
N LEU A 358 -97.43 -39.92 64.29
CA LEU A 358 -97.79 -41.22 63.70
C LEU A 358 -98.17 -41.11 62.20
N ARG A 359 -98.69 -39.95 61.77
CA ARG A 359 -98.92 -39.64 60.35
C ARG A 359 -97.61 -39.26 59.64
N GLU A 360 -96.77 -38.51 60.33
CA GLU A 360 -95.48 -38.03 59.85
C GLU A 360 -94.53 -39.17 59.49
N ALA A 361 -94.41 -40.21 60.34
CA ALA A 361 -93.61 -41.41 60.04
C ALA A 361 -94.07 -42.17 58.77
N LYS A 362 -95.38 -42.15 58.45
CA LYS A 362 -95.92 -42.78 57.24
C LYS A 362 -95.79 -41.90 55.99
N SER A 363 -95.84 -40.58 56.15
CA SER A 363 -95.59 -39.63 55.06
C SER A 363 -94.11 -39.69 54.63
N GLN A 364 -93.19 -39.69 55.60
CA GLN A 364 -91.75 -39.74 55.38
C GLN A 364 -91.30 -40.96 54.56
N MET A 365 -91.87 -42.15 54.79
CA MET A 365 -91.60 -43.34 53.96
C MET A 365 -92.05 -43.19 52.50
N SER A 366 -93.14 -42.47 52.23
CA SER A 366 -93.63 -42.24 50.87
C SER A 366 -92.83 -41.15 50.15
N GLU A 367 -92.47 -40.09 50.88
CA GLU A 367 -91.66 -38.96 50.37
C GLU A 367 -90.22 -39.38 50.05
N MET A 368 -89.58 -40.18 50.90
CA MET A 368 -88.24 -40.72 50.65
C MET A 368 -88.19 -41.59 49.38
N ASN A 369 -89.25 -42.34 49.08
CA ASN A 369 -89.31 -43.20 47.90
C ASN A 369 -89.45 -42.38 46.60
N ASN A 370 -90.20 -41.28 46.64
CA ASN A 370 -90.32 -40.33 45.51
C ASN A 370 -89.03 -39.53 45.28
N ALA A 371 -88.34 -39.10 46.34
CA ALA A 371 -87.03 -38.43 46.22
C ALA A 371 -85.99 -39.36 45.56
N LEU A 372 -86.01 -40.65 45.89
CA LEU A 372 -85.13 -41.67 45.29
C LEU A 372 -85.39 -41.85 43.78
N GLN A 373 -86.62 -41.66 43.29
CA GLN A 373 -86.87 -41.60 41.84
C GLN A 373 -86.31 -40.32 41.20
N GLN A 374 -86.45 -39.16 41.85
CA GLN A 374 -86.01 -37.87 41.30
C GLN A 374 -84.48 -37.78 41.11
N CYS A 375 -83.68 -38.22 42.10
CA CYS A 375 -82.22 -38.29 41.95
C CYS A 375 -81.80 -39.23 40.80
N ASN A 376 -82.51 -40.35 40.60
CA ASN A 376 -82.22 -41.29 39.51
C ASN A 376 -82.52 -40.70 38.10
N SER A 377 -83.49 -39.79 37.97
CA SER A 377 -83.72 -39.05 36.72
C SER A 377 -82.65 -37.96 36.47
N ALA A 378 -82.27 -37.20 37.50
CA ALA A 378 -81.27 -36.14 37.37
C ALA A 378 -79.89 -36.67 36.95
N ILE A 379 -79.45 -37.79 37.53
CA ILE A 379 -78.19 -38.47 37.17
C ILE A 379 -78.17 -38.89 35.68
N LYS A 380 -79.31 -39.34 35.13
CA LYS A 380 -79.40 -39.67 33.70
C LYS A 380 -79.24 -38.44 32.81
N GLU A 381 -79.97 -37.36 33.08
CA GLU A 381 -79.88 -36.13 32.26
C GLU A 381 -78.48 -35.50 32.29
N LEU A 382 -77.81 -35.50 33.44
CA LEU A 382 -76.43 -35.00 33.55
C LEU A 382 -75.44 -35.87 32.77
N THR A 383 -75.59 -37.20 32.84
CA THR A 383 -74.74 -38.13 32.07
C THR A 383 -74.92 -37.97 30.56
N GLU A 384 -76.16 -37.73 30.10
CA GLU A 384 -76.46 -37.56 28.68
C GLU A 384 -75.96 -36.19 28.15
N LYS A 385 -75.99 -35.13 28.97
CA LYS A 385 -75.39 -33.82 28.65
C LYS A 385 -73.87 -33.86 28.57
N ILE A 386 -73.19 -34.59 29.46
CA ILE A 386 -71.72 -34.79 29.42
C ILE A 386 -71.32 -35.46 28.10
N ASN A 387 -71.98 -36.57 27.73
CA ASN A 387 -71.69 -37.28 26.49
C ASN A 387 -71.92 -36.43 25.22
N ILE A 388 -72.87 -35.49 25.23
CA ILE A 388 -73.16 -34.59 24.10
C ILE A 388 -72.10 -33.49 23.97
N GLU A 389 -71.56 -32.96 25.07
CA GLU A 389 -70.42 -32.01 25.03
C GLU A 389 -69.12 -32.72 24.61
N GLU A 390 -68.81 -33.88 25.21
CA GLU A 390 -67.62 -34.66 24.84
C GLU A 390 -67.62 -35.08 23.36
N ALA A 391 -68.79 -35.37 22.78
CA ALA A 391 -68.93 -35.68 21.36
C ALA A 391 -68.76 -34.43 20.45
N LYS A 392 -69.26 -33.26 20.85
CA LYS A 392 -69.10 -32.01 20.08
C LYS A 392 -67.66 -31.51 20.06
N LEU A 393 -66.95 -31.64 21.18
CA LEU A 393 -65.55 -31.21 21.31
C LEU A 393 -64.56 -32.01 20.44
N GLN A 394 -64.92 -33.20 19.95
CA GLN A 394 -64.05 -34.00 19.08
C GLN A 394 -64.14 -33.64 17.59
N ASP A 395 -65.29 -33.15 17.09
CA ASP A 395 -65.49 -32.97 15.65
C ASP A 395 -65.02 -31.58 15.13
N ASP A 396 -65.24 -30.51 15.91
CA ASP A 396 -64.94 -29.13 15.48
C ASP A 396 -63.44 -28.74 15.47
N ARG A 397 -62.55 -29.54 16.09
CA ARG A 397 -61.11 -29.19 16.24
C ARG A 397 -60.15 -29.91 15.28
N ARG A 398 -60.64 -30.80 14.41
CA ARG A 398 -59.79 -31.62 13.52
C ARG A 398 -58.98 -30.78 12.51
N GLY A 399 -59.62 -29.82 11.85
CA GLY A 399 -58.99 -28.99 10.81
C GLY A 399 -57.98 -27.96 11.32
N LEU A 400 -58.05 -27.57 12.60
CA LEU A 400 -57.09 -26.63 13.21
C LEU A 400 -55.82 -27.35 13.67
N ARG A 401 -55.95 -28.53 14.30
CA ARG A 401 -54.81 -29.36 14.72
C ARG A 401 -53.97 -29.88 13.54
N GLU A 402 -54.59 -30.26 12.42
CA GLU A 402 -53.82 -30.66 11.22
C GLU A 402 -53.03 -29.49 10.63
N LYS A 403 -53.58 -28.27 10.61
CA LYS A 403 -52.85 -27.07 10.18
C LYS A 403 -51.68 -26.76 11.13
N LEU A 404 -51.91 -26.75 12.44
CA LEU A 404 -50.87 -26.46 13.43
C LEU A 404 -49.69 -27.43 13.32
N ASN A 405 -49.97 -28.73 13.16
CA ASN A 405 -48.92 -29.75 12.95
C ASN A 405 -48.17 -29.58 11.63
N LEU A 406 -48.84 -29.23 10.53
CA LEU A 406 -48.20 -28.97 9.24
C LEU A 406 -47.30 -27.73 9.27
N ASP A 407 -47.73 -26.66 9.96
CA ASP A 407 -46.92 -25.46 10.12
C ASP A 407 -45.75 -25.69 11.11
N MET A 408 -45.92 -26.47 12.18
CA MET A 408 -44.80 -26.94 13.02
C MET A 408 -43.76 -27.75 12.21
N GLU A 409 -44.21 -28.69 11.37
CA GLU A 409 -43.29 -29.49 10.54
C GLU A 409 -42.57 -28.63 9.48
N ARG A 410 -43.26 -27.62 8.92
CA ARG A 410 -42.67 -26.63 8.01
C ARG A 410 -41.61 -25.78 8.73
N VAL A 411 -41.92 -25.22 9.90
CA VAL A 411 -40.99 -24.40 10.70
C VAL A 411 -39.78 -25.21 11.15
N MET A 412 -39.95 -26.48 11.55
CA MET A 412 -38.83 -27.38 11.84
C MET A 412 -37.91 -27.61 10.64
N LYS A 413 -38.47 -27.88 9.44
CA LYS A 413 -37.68 -28.03 8.21
C LYS A 413 -36.94 -26.74 7.86
N GLN A 414 -37.60 -25.59 7.98
CA GLN A 414 -37.01 -24.26 7.76
C GLN A 414 -35.84 -23.98 8.71
N SER A 415 -36.02 -24.23 10.01
CA SER A 415 -34.98 -24.05 11.04
C SER A 415 -33.76 -24.93 10.78
N LYS A 416 -33.97 -26.19 10.38
CA LYS A 416 -32.89 -27.16 10.14
C LYS A 416 -32.05 -26.84 8.91
N ILE A 417 -32.67 -26.26 7.87
CA ILE A 417 -31.96 -25.75 6.69
C ILE A 417 -31.08 -24.55 7.07
N GLU A 418 -31.61 -23.58 7.83
CA GLU A 418 -30.84 -22.38 8.21
C GLU A 418 -29.75 -22.67 9.26
N GLU A 419 -29.92 -23.69 10.12
CA GLU A 419 -28.83 -24.20 10.97
C GLU A 419 -27.69 -24.84 10.14
N SER A 420 -28.02 -25.54 9.05
CA SER A 420 -27.02 -26.07 8.11
C SER A 420 -26.26 -24.95 7.39
N ASN A 421 -26.98 -23.95 6.87
CA ASN A 421 -26.39 -22.79 6.19
C ASN A 421 -25.47 -21.99 7.14
N LEU A 422 -25.87 -21.82 8.40
CA LEU A 422 -25.04 -21.17 9.43
C LEU A 422 -23.73 -21.92 9.67
N SER A 423 -23.79 -23.26 9.78
CA SER A 423 -22.61 -24.10 9.98
C SER A 423 -21.62 -24.03 8.82
N GLU A 424 -22.10 -24.00 7.57
CA GLU A 424 -21.24 -23.90 6.38
C GLU A 424 -20.56 -22.52 6.29
N CYS A 425 -21.32 -21.44 6.54
CA CYS A 425 -20.77 -20.09 6.62
C CYS A 425 -19.71 -19.94 7.73
N GLN A 426 -19.95 -20.51 8.92
CA GLN A 426 -18.98 -20.53 10.02
C GLN A 426 -17.68 -21.27 9.65
N ALA A 427 -17.78 -22.42 8.96
CA ALA A 427 -16.60 -23.15 8.48
C ALA A 427 -15.78 -22.34 7.46
N ASN A 428 -16.44 -21.69 6.50
CA ASN A 428 -15.78 -20.86 5.48
C ASN A 428 -15.10 -19.62 6.08
N ILE A 429 -15.76 -18.93 7.03
CA ILE A 429 -15.17 -17.79 7.75
C ILE A 429 -13.94 -18.22 8.56
N LYS A 430 -13.99 -19.38 9.23
CA LYS A 430 -12.86 -19.92 10.01
C LYS A 430 -11.63 -20.20 9.13
N ASN A 431 -11.84 -20.86 7.99
CA ASN A 431 -10.78 -21.18 7.03
C ASN A 431 -10.12 -19.92 6.46
N LEU A 432 -10.91 -18.92 6.04
CA LEU A 432 -10.39 -17.65 5.52
C LEU A 432 -9.66 -16.85 6.61
N SER A 433 -10.14 -16.86 7.85
CA SER A 433 -9.49 -16.18 8.98
C SER A 433 -8.12 -16.79 9.30
N GLN A 434 -7.99 -18.12 9.26
CA GLN A 434 -6.71 -18.82 9.46
C GLN A 434 -5.70 -18.53 8.33
N LEU A 435 -6.20 -18.38 7.08
CA LEU A 435 -5.36 -18.01 5.94
C LEU A 435 -4.87 -16.55 6.04
N ILE A 436 -5.73 -15.62 6.47
CA ILE A 436 -5.36 -14.23 6.75
C ILE A 436 -4.29 -14.15 7.86
N GLN A 437 -4.43 -14.94 8.94
CA GLN A 437 -3.45 -14.97 10.03
C GLN A 437 -2.07 -15.44 9.53
N THR A 438 -2.03 -16.47 8.67
CA THR A 438 -0.80 -16.96 8.03
C THR A 438 -0.15 -15.89 7.13
N LYS A 439 -0.95 -15.19 6.30
CA LYS A 439 -0.45 -14.09 5.46
C LYS A 439 0.04 -12.88 6.28
N GLN A 440 -0.58 -12.61 7.43
CA GLN A 440 -0.10 -11.60 8.37
C GLN A 440 1.23 -11.96 9.05
N SER A 441 1.52 -13.24 9.31
CA SER A 441 2.85 -13.65 9.80
C SER A 441 3.92 -13.51 8.71
N GLU A 442 3.64 -13.96 7.47
CA GLU A 442 4.55 -13.77 6.31
C GLU A 442 4.91 -12.29 6.11
N ARG A 443 3.90 -11.39 6.18
CA ARG A 443 4.09 -9.94 6.13
C ARG A 443 5.02 -9.41 7.24
N ARG A 444 4.90 -9.91 8.47
CA ARG A 444 5.73 -9.47 9.61
C ARG A 444 7.19 -9.87 9.44
N GLU A 445 7.46 -11.09 8.97
CA GLU A 445 8.82 -11.58 8.73
C GLU A 445 9.52 -10.79 7.60
N ILE A 446 8.81 -10.53 6.50
CA ILE A 446 9.31 -9.72 5.39
C ILE A 446 9.54 -8.27 5.83
N SER A 447 8.63 -7.68 6.62
CA SER A 447 8.80 -6.33 7.17
C SER A 447 9.97 -6.23 8.15
N ALA A 448 10.22 -7.25 8.98
CA ALA A 448 11.38 -7.28 9.88
C ALA A 448 12.70 -7.40 9.11
N SER A 449 12.69 -8.11 7.98
CA SER A 449 13.86 -8.25 7.09
C SER A 449 14.15 -6.92 6.37
N ARG A 450 13.11 -6.21 5.92
CA ARG A 450 13.20 -4.86 5.35
C ARG A 450 13.86 -3.86 6.31
N GLU A 451 13.49 -3.89 7.59
CA GLU A 451 14.05 -2.95 8.58
C GLU A 451 15.55 -3.19 8.80
N LYS A 452 15.98 -4.46 8.92
CA LYS A 452 17.41 -4.83 9.02
C LYS A 452 18.24 -4.34 7.82
N ILE A 453 17.68 -4.39 6.61
CA ILE A 453 18.33 -3.86 5.40
C ILE A 453 18.38 -2.33 5.44
N ARG A 454 17.32 -1.64 5.91
CA ARG A 454 17.30 -0.18 6.10
C ARG A 454 18.34 0.29 7.11
N ASP A 455 18.50 -0.40 8.24
CA ASP A 455 19.55 -0.11 9.22
C ASP A 455 20.94 -0.28 8.61
N SER A 456 21.13 -1.33 7.80
CA SER A 456 22.38 -1.61 7.09
C SER A 456 22.70 -0.53 6.04
N ILE A 457 21.72 -0.08 5.25
CA ILE A 457 21.82 1.06 4.33
C ILE A 457 22.26 2.31 5.08
N THR A 458 21.60 2.62 6.21
CA THR A 458 21.89 3.81 7.02
C THR A 458 23.33 3.78 7.57
N SER A 459 23.79 2.61 8.03
CA SER A 459 25.17 2.38 8.49
C SER A 459 26.21 2.59 7.37
N VAL A 460 25.97 2.02 6.19
CA VAL A 460 26.85 2.16 5.01
C VAL A 460 26.88 3.62 4.51
N GLN A 461 25.73 4.30 4.45
CA GLN A 461 25.67 5.72 4.10
C GLN A 461 26.46 6.61 5.09
N HIS A 462 26.40 6.31 6.40
CA HIS A 462 27.22 7.01 7.39
C HIS A 462 28.73 6.75 7.17
N ASN A 463 29.12 5.51 6.86
CA ASN A 463 30.51 5.18 6.55
C ASN A 463 31.01 5.95 5.33
N ILE A 464 30.27 5.91 4.21
CA ILE A 464 30.60 6.67 2.98
C ILE A 464 30.77 8.16 3.30
N LYS A 465 29.85 8.77 4.06
CA LYS A 465 29.95 10.17 4.46
C LYS A 465 31.24 10.46 5.24
N ARG A 466 31.59 9.61 6.23
CA ARG A 466 32.84 9.75 7.01
C ARG A 466 34.08 9.66 6.11
N LEU A 467 34.08 8.73 5.16
CA LEU A 467 35.16 8.58 4.18
C LEU A 467 35.27 9.83 3.28
N GLU A 468 34.16 10.34 2.75
CA GLU A 468 34.15 11.53 1.90
C GLU A 468 34.53 12.84 2.62
N ASP A 469 34.13 13.01 3.88
CA ASP A 469 34.51 14.19 4.68
C ASP A 469 36.00 14.19 5.04
N SER A 470 36.60 13.01 5.25
CA SER A 470 38.06 12.86 5.42
C SER A 470 38.88 13.11 4.13
N ARG A 471 38.25 12.93 2.97
CA ARG A 471 38.83 13.23 1.65
C ARG A 471 38.86 14.73 1.39
N ARG A 472 37.83 15.47 1.81
CA ARG A 472 37.73 16.94 1.65
C ARG A 472 38.71 17.69 2.53
N ASN A 473 38.83 17.31 3.80
CA ASN A 473 39.67 18.01 4.78
C ASN A 473 40.71 17.07 5.39
N ALA A 474 42.00 17.33 5.13
CA ALA A 474 43.10 16.52 5.66
C ALA A 474 43.15 16.49 7.20
N ILE A 475 42.67 17.55 7.87
CA ILE A 475 42.58 17.62 9.34
C ILE A 475 41.49 16.68 9.88
N ASN A 476 40.39 16.46 9.13
CA ASN A 476 39.32 15.53 9.50
C ASN A 476 39.73 14.05 9.36
N ARG A 477 40.97 13.75 8.94
CA ARG A 477 41.55 12.40 9.02
C ARG A 477 41.87 12.00 10.47
N PHE A 478 42.09 12.97 11.35
CA PHE A 478 42.46 12.76 12.76
C PHE A 478 41.27 12.82 13.73
N GLY A 479 40.08 13.22 13.25
CA GLY A 479 38.85 13.26 14.06
C GLY A 479 37.67 13.93 13.35
N SER A 480 36.47 13.75 13.91
CA SER A 480 35.23 14.32 13.40
C SER A 480 35.20 15.83 13.65
N ASN A 481 34.76 16.60 12.64
CA ASN A 481 34.53 18.06 12.70
C ASN A 481 35.72 18.87 13.29
N LEU A 482 36.94 18.33 13.21
CA LEU A 482 38.08 18.79 14.01
C LEU A 482 38.53 20.21 13.63
N GLN A 483 38.28 20.63 12.37
CA GLN A 483 38.51 22.01 11.93
C GLN A 483 37.73 23.04 12.77
N HIS A 484 36.49 22.75 13.16
CA HIS A 484 35.71 23.63 14.02
C HIS A 484 36.20 23.56 15.48
N ALA A 485 36.58 22.38 15.95
CA ALA A 485 37.20 22.23 17.27
C ALA A 485 38.49 23.06 17.40
N LEU A 486 39.33 23.11 16.36
CA LEU A 486 40.53 23.97 16.34
C LEU A 486 40.17 25.46 16.43
N VAL A 487 39.12 25.92 15.75
CA VAL A 487 38.66 27.32 15.86
C VAL A 487 38.22 27.67 17.28
N ASP A 488 37.54 26.76 17.97
CA ASP A 488 37.10 26.99 19.35
C ASP A 488 38.23 26.78 20.38
N ILE A 489 39.23 25.94 20.09
CA ILE A 489 40.50 25.86 20.83
C ILE A 489 41.28 27.17 20.72
N ASP A 490 41.31 27.79 19.54
CA ASP A 490 41.96 29.09 19.28
C ASP A 490 41.27 30.27 19.98
N ARG A 491 39.97 30.13 20.30
CA ARG A 491 39.17 31.14 21.00
C ARG A 491 39.21 31.00 22.52
N TYR A 492 39.63 29.85 23.05
CA TYR A 492 39.65 29.59 24.48
C TYR A 492 40.90 30.18 25.15
N SER A 493 40.74 30.68 26.38
CA SER A 493 41.84 31.22 27.18
C SER A 493 42.44 30.13 28.07
N TRP A 494 43.59 29.61 27.64
CA TRP A 494 44.33 28.53 28.29
C TRP A 494 45.18 29.04 29.46
N LYS A 495 45.42 28.20 30.48
CA LYS A 495 46.24 28.55 31.65
C LYS A 495 47.73 28.33 31.40
N GLY A 496 48.06 27.28 30.64
CA GLY A 496 49.37 27.06 30.05
C GLY A 496 49.46 27.63 28.63
N GLN A 497 50.44 27.14 27.88
CA GLN A 497 50.50 27.36 26.43
C GLN A 497 49.34 26.68 25.71
N LYS A 498 48.89 27.29 24.61
CA LYS A 498 47.84 26.80 23.71
C LYS A 498 48.03 25.30 23.39
N PRO A 499 46.97 24.47 23.48
CA PRO A 499 47.03 23.06 23.10
C PRO A 499 47.55 22.83 21.70
N LEU A 500 48.49 21.89 21.57
CA LEU A 500 49.11 21.52 20.30
C LEU A 500 48.51 20.22 19.79
N GLY A 501 47.77 20.28 18.68
CA GLY A 501 47.28 19.08 18.00
C GLY A 501 46.34 19.40 16.83
N PRO A 502 45.88 18.38 16.07
CA PRO A 502 46.27 16.97 16.22
C PRO A 502 47.75 16.76 15.87
N LEU A 503 48.50 16.00 16.68
CA LEU A 503 49.97 15.94 16.52
C LEU A 503 50.42 15.45 15.13
N GLY A 504 49.61 14.64 14.44
CA GLY A 504 49.85 14.17 13.08
C GLY A 504 49.82 15.26 12.00
N GLN A 505 49.35 16.48 12.31
CA GLN A 505 49.50 17.64 11.43
C GLN A 505 50.95 18.14 11.34
N TYR A 506 51.78 17.84 12.34
CA TYR A 506 53.15 18.37 12.48
C TYR A 506 54.23 17.34 12.16
N VAL A 507 53.86 16.10 11.80
CA VAL A 507 54.77 14.97 11.54
C VAL A 507 54.67 14.55 10.08
N GLU A 508 55.79 14.60 9.37
CA GLU A 508 55.94 14.16 7.98
C GLU A 508 56.93 12.97 7.89
N LEU A 509 56.73 12.11 6.89
CA LEU A 509 57.53 10.90 6.66
C LEU A 509 58.42 11.09 5.44
N LYS A 510 59.76 11.08 5.61
CA LYS A 510 60.71 11.28 4.51
C LYS A 510 60.78 10.11 3.53
N ASP A 511 60.58 8.89 4.00
CA ASP A 511 60.72 7.65 3.21
C ASP A 511 59.48 6.78 3.35
N GLY A 512 58.67 6.78 2.28
CA GLY A 512 57.40 6.05 2.21
C GLY A 512 57.50 4.53 2.38
N ARG A 513 58.70 3.93 2.26
CA ARG A 513 58.91 2.49 2.53
C ARG A 513 58.63 2.13 3.99
N TRP A 514 58.81 3.08 4.90
CA TRP A 514 58.54 2.90 6.33
C TRP A 514 57.13 3.33 6.73
N ALA A 515 56.26 3.71 5.78
CA ALA A 515 54.92 4.22 6.07
C ALA A 515 54.07 3.23 6.89
N GLU A 516 54.15 1.95 6.57
CA GLU A 516 53.41 0.91 7.29
C GLU A 516 53.98 0.65 8.68
N LEU A 517 55.31 0.67 8.84
CA LEU A 517 55.99 0.52 10.13
C LEU A 517 55.72 1.72 11.06
N MET A 518 55.81 2.95 10.53
CA MET A 518 55.56 4.18 11.30
C MET A 518 54.07 4.37 11.61
N ARG A 519 53.17 3.88 10.76
CA ARG A 519 51.73 3.78 11.03
C ARG A 519 51.44 2.88 12.24
N VAL A 520 52.10 1.71 12.30
CA VAL A 520 52.02 0.80 13.46
C VAL A 520 52.60 1.44 14.72
N TYR A 521 53.69 2.21 14.62
CA TYR A 521 54.37 2.78 15.78
C TYR A 521 53.74 4.08 16.32
N LEU A 522 53.18 4.93 15.46
CA LEU A 522 52.74 6.29 15.84
C LEU A 522 51.25 6.59 15.63
N GLY A 523 50.48 5.69 15.00
CA GLY A 523 49.11 5.98 14.53
C GLY A 523 48.16 6.60 15.57
N GLY A 524 48.16 6.10 16.81
CA GLY A 524 47.33 6.66 17.90
C GLY A 524 47.79 8.03 18.38
N LEU A 525 49.09 8.31 18.33
CA LEU A 525 49.65 9.63 18.69
C LEU A 525 49.27 10.70 17.65
N MET A 526 49.03 10.33 16.38
CA MET A 526 48.67 11.28 15.32
C MET A 526 47.37 12.04 15.58
N ALA A 527 46.39 11.43 16.26
CA ALA A 527 45.13 12.09 16.64
C ALA A 527 45.15 12.74 18.04
N SER A 528 46.30 12.67 18.73
CA SER A 528 46.43 13.21 20.09
C SER A 528 46.62 14.72 20.10
N PHE A 529 46.37 15.34 21.25
CA PHE A 529 46.71 16.73 21.55
C PHE A 529 47.66 16.78 22.75
N ALA A 530 48.52 17.79 22.81
CA ALA A 530 49.41 18.04 23.94
C ALA A 530 49.06 19.36 24.65
N VAL A 531 49.12 19.38 25.98
CA VAL A 531 48.94 20.57 26.83
C VAL A 531 50.08 20.68 27.85
N THR A 532 50.42 21.91 28.22
CA THR A 532 51.47 22.20 29.22
C THR A 532 50.96 22.13 30.66
N ASP A 533 49.67 22.42 30.89
CA ASP A 533 49.07 22.49 32.21
C ASP A 533 47.97 21.44 32.36
N ALA A 534 47.97 20.69 33.46
CA ALA A 534 46.96 19.66 33.74
C ALA A 534 45.53 20.22 33.81
N ARG A 535 45.36 21.51 34.17
CA ARG A 535 44.07 22.20 34.29
C ARG A 535 43.42 22.49 32.94
N ASP A 536 44.20 22.50 31.86
CA ASP A 536 43.73 22.71 30.49
C ASP A 536 43.24 21.42 29.81
N ARG A 537 43.52 20.25 30.40
CA ARG A 537 43.08 18.94 29.89
C ARG A 537 41.55 18.83 29.83
N GLU A 538 40.86 19.24 30.88
CA GLU A 538 39.41 19.07 30.97
C GLU A 538 38.62 20.00 30.02
N PRO A 539 38.92 21.32 29.93
CA PRO A 539 38.29 22.19 28.93
C PRO A 539 38.54 21.72 27.49
N LEU A 540 39.76 21.29 27.17
CA LEU A 540 40.10 20.73 25.85
C LEU A 540 39.31 19.46 25.54
N SER A 541 39.18 18.56 26.53
CA SER A 541 38.35 17.36 26.39
C SER A 541 36.89 17.71 26.09
N ARG A 542 36.31 18.71 26.78
CA ARG A 542 34.92 19.14 26.53
C ARG A 542 34.73 19.71 25.13
N ILE A 543 35.65 20.55 24.64
CA ILE A 543 35.59 21.12 23.27
C ILE A 543 35.69 20.00 22.23
N LEU A 544 36.64 19.06 22.37
CA LEU A 544 36.79 17.95 21.42
C LEU A 544 35.55 17.04 21.41
N GLN A 545 34.95 16.78 22.59
CA GLN A 545 33.70 16.03 22.73
C GLN A 545 32.49 16.72 22.08
N SER A 546 32.32 18.04 22.26
CA SER A 546 31.21 18.78 21.64
C SER A 546 31.29 18.82 20.11
N HIS A 547 32.47 18.61 19.53
CA HIS A 547 32.66 18.45 18.08
C HIS A 547 32.66 16.98 17.61
N GLY A 548 32.26 16.03 18.44
CA GLY A 548 32.05 14.63 18.04
C GLY A 548 33.29 13.73 18.17
N ASN A 549 34.24 14.08 19.04
CA ASN A 549 35.41 13.26 19.37
C ASN A 549 35.30 12.80 20.84
N PRO A 550 34.61 11.68 21.12
CA PRO A 550 34.21 11.32 22.49
C PRO A 550 35.38 10.93 23.42
N GLN A 551 36.48 10.44 22.86
CA GLN A 551 37.65 9.92 23.58
C GLN A 551 38.96 10.57 23.06
N PRO A 552 39.19 11.86 23.34
CA PRO A 552 40.39 12.56 22.87
C PRO A 552 41.61 12.17 23.73
N ASN A 553 42.70 11.71 23.09
CA ASN A 553 43.95 11.49 23.80
C ASN A 553 44.68 12.82 24.04
N ILE A 554 44.77 13.23 25.30
CA ILE A 554 45.38 14.50 25.71
C ILE A 554 46.60 14.19 26.59
N ILE A 555 47.78 14.48 26.04
CA ILE A 555 49.08 14.36 26.69
C ILE A 555 49.32 15.62 27.52
N VAL A 556 49.66 15.47 28.79
CA VAL A 556 50.08 16.58 29.65
C VAL A 556 51.59 16.46 29.85
N GLY A 557 52.34 17.52 29.55
CA GLY A 557 53.80 17.52 29.70
C GLY A 557 54.39 18.93 29.64
N GLU A 558 55.41 19.17 30.47
CA GLU A 558 56.17 20.42 30.45
C GLU A 558 57.04 20.52 29.17
N VAL A 559 57.45 21.74 28.83
CA VAL A 559 58.40 21.96 27.73
C VAL A 559 59.79 21.55 28.19
N ASP A 560 60.10 20.26 28.03
CA ASP A 560 61.43 19.73 28.34
C ASP A 560 62.45 20.27 27.31
N LEU A 561 63.42 21.03 27.84
CA LEU A 561 64.46 21.78 27.13
C LEU A 561 65.77 20.98 26.96
N PHE A 562 65.79 19.70 27.34
CA PHE A 562 67.01 18.90 27.33
C PHE A 562 67.48 18.58 25.91
N ASP A 563 68.76 18.86 25.62
CA ASP A 563 69.38 18.50 24.35
C ASP A 563 69.82 17.02 24.35
N TYR A 564 69.04 16.20 23.64
CA TYR A 564 69.29 14.76 23.51
C TYR A 564 70.40 14.40 22.49
N SER A 565 71.03 15.38 21.82
CA SER A 565 72.07 15.18 20.80
C SER A 565 73.22 14.26 21.25
N ARG A 566 73.60 14.33 22.53
CA ARG A 566 74.71 13.56 23.12
C ARG A 566 74.43 12.06 23.31
N GLY A 567 73.21 11.61 23.07
CA GLY A 567 72.78 10.22 23.21
C GLY A 567 72.33 9.54 21.92
N GLU A 568 72.58 10.16 20.75
CA GLU A 568 72.19 9.56 19.47
C GLU A 568 73.11 8.38 19.06
N PRO A 569 72.56 7.34 18.42
CA PRO A 569 73.36 6.35 17.69
C PRO A 569 74.22 7.01 16.58
N PRO A 570 75.32 6.38 16.12
CA PRO A 570 76.15 6.93 15.05
C PRO A 570 75.35 7.13 13.74
N GLU A 571 75.84 8.00 12.84
CA GLU A 571 75.06 8.48 11.68
C GLU A 571 74.62 7.38 10.69
N ASP A 572 75.33 6.25 10.66
CA ASP A 572 75.02 5.09 9.83
C ASP A 572 73.79 4.29 10.31
N VAL A 573 73.39 4.46 11.58
CA VAL A 573 72.20 3.81 12.15
C VAL A 573 70.94 4.63 11.85
N LEU A 574 70.05 4.08 11.03
CA LEU A 574 68.75 4.68 10.74
C LEU A 574 67.81 4.58 11.96
N THR A 575 67.40 5.72 12.51
CA THR A 575 66.47 5.79 13.65
C THR A 575 65.10 6.35 13.24
N PRO A 576 64.01 6.09 13.99
CA PRO A 576 62.70 6.67 13.71
C PRO A 576 62.71 8.22 13.64
N LEU A 577 63.53 8.88 14.47
CA LEU A 577 63.72 10.33 14.45
C LEU A 577 64.36 10.83 13.14
N ARG A 578 65.23 10.03 12.52
CA ARG A 578 65.88 10.37 11.24
C ARG A 578 64.96 10.13 10.03
N ILE A 579 64.03 9.18 10.13
CA ILE A 579 63.01 8.83 9.11
C ILE A 579 61.88 9.87 9.06
N LEU A 580 61.62 10.58 10.17
CA LEU A 580 60.55 11.56 10.30
C LEU A 580 61.07 13.00 10.19
N THR A 581 60.13 13.93 10.00
CA THR A 581 60.33 15.38 10.15
C THR A 581 59.20 15.95 11.01
N ALA A 582 59.55 16.55 12.14
CA ALA A 582 58.60 17.24 13.01
C ALA A 582 58.77 18.76 12.84
N ASN A 583 57.72 19.43 12.35
CA ASN A 583 57.72 20.88 12.14
C ASN A 583 56.91 21.58 13.24
N GLY A 584 57.58 21.85 14.37
CA GLY A 584 57.03 22.59 15.50
C GLY A 584 57.94 22.47 16.72
N GLY A 585 58.23 23.60 17.39
CA GLY A 585 59.24 23.69 18.47
C GLY A 585 58.94 22.93 19.77
N PHE A 586 57.94 22.05 19.77
CA PHE A 586 57.48 21.27 20.92
C PHE A 586 57.90 19.79 20.87
N PHE A 587 58.44 19.33 19.74
CA PHE A 587 58.58 17.91 19.43
C PHE A 587 59.92 17.25 19.85
N THR A 588 60.88 18.00 20.38
CA THR A 588 62.23 17.49 20.69
C THR A 588 62.33 16.64 21.95
N SER A 589 61.32 16.63 22.83
CA SER A 589 61.40 16.00 24.15
C SER A 589 60.23 15.07 24.54
N GLY A 590 59.06 15.17 23.91
CA GLY A 590 57.88 14.38 24.30
C GLY A 590 57.80 12.93 23.78
N MET A 591 58.58 12.54 22.77
CA MET A 591 58.37 11.26 22.04
C MET A 591 59.06 10.01 22.64
N ARG A 592 58.94 9.78 23.95
CA ARG A 592 59.32 8.49 24.57
C ARG A 592 58.33 7.98 25.62
N LYS A 593 57.23 7.38 25.14
CA LYS A 593 56.50 6.20 25.68
C LYS A 593 55.05 6.21 25.21
N LEU A 594 54.57 5.09 24.65
CA LEU A 594 53.36 4.39 25.11
C LEU A 594 53.22 3.04 24.38
N ARG A 595 52.63 2.06 25.07
CA ARG A 595 52.31 0.72 24.57
C ARG A 595 50.79 0.55 24.48
N SER A 596 50.39 -0.61 23.97
CA SER A 596 49.08 -1.27 24.05
C SER A 596 47.89 -0.61 23.35
N GLU A 597 47.61 -1.20 22.19
CA GLU A 597 46.30 -1.75 21.81
C GLU A 597 45.25 -0.85 21.13
N ASP A 598 44.65 -1.50 20.11
CA ASP A 598 43.56 -1.13 19.23
C ASP A 598 43.64 0.04 18.22
N ARG A 599 43.72 -0.38 16.95
CA ARG A 599 43.14 0.21 15.72
C ARG A 599 43.71 1.53 15.17
N ALA A 600 44.62 1.43 14.20
CA ALA A 600 44.99 2.57 13.34
C ALA A 600 45.38 2.18 11.90
N ASN A 601 44.48 1.58 11.12
CA ASN A 601 44.77 1.14 9.74
C ASN A 601 44.58 2.26 8.67
N TRP A 602 44.86 3.54 8.98
CA TRP A 602 44.36 4.66 8.17
C TRP A 602 45.31 5.86 7.86
N TYR A 603 46.43 6.05 8.56
CA TYR A 603 47.09 7.37 8.57
C TYR A 603 48.07 7.73 7.43
N PHE A 604 48.61 6.78 6.67
CA PHE A 604 49.79 7.02 5.80
C PHE A 604 49.63 6.64 4.32
N THR A 605 48.41 6.36 3.84
CA THR A 605 48.18 5.94 2.44
C THR A 605 46.97 6.66 1.83
N ALA A 606 47.23 7.79 1.15
CA ALA A 606 46.20 8.57 0.44
C ALA A 606 45.56 7.83 -0.75
N THR A 607 46.08 6.65 -1.12
CA THR A 607 45.57 5.77 -2.17
C THR A 607 44.48 4.80 -1.71
N GLY A 608 44.28 4.62 -0.40
CA GLY A 608 43.34 3.62 0.14
C GLY A 608 41.88 4.08 0.23
N SER A 609 41.61 5.39 0.26
CA SER A 609 40.27 5.93 0.51
C SER A 609 39.32 5.78 -0.66
N ASP A 610 39.79 5.96 -1.91
CA ASP A 610 38.90 5.92 -3.07
C ASP A 610 38.42 4.49 -3.40
N GLU A 611 39.26 3.48 -3.21
CA GLU A 611 38.84 2.07 -3.34
C GLU A 611 37.85 1.68 -2.24
N GLN A 612 38.06 2.12 -0.99
CA GLN A 612 37.12 1.89 0.12
C GLN A 612 35.77 2.61 -0.11
N ILE A 613 35.79 3.84 -0.64
CA ILE A 613 34.57 4.55 -1.05
C ILE A 613 33.87 3.82 -2.20
N ARG A 614 34.60 3.21 -3.15
CA ARG A 614 33.99 2.43 -4.24
C ARG A 614 33.31 1.17 -3.70
N VAL A 615 34.00 0.39 -2.86
CA VAL A 615 33.46 -0.85 -2.27
C VAL A 615 32.22 -0.58 -1.39
N GLU A 616 32.25 0.45 -0.53
CA GLU A 616 31.07 0.80 0.28
C GLU A 616 29.90 1.33 -0.60
N LYS A 617 30.18 2.01 -1.73
CA LYS A 617 29.14 2.41 -2.70
C LYS A 617 28.56 1.26 -3.51
N GLU A 618 29.38 0.28 -3.90
CA GLU A 618 28.92 -0.97 -4.52
C GLU A 618 28.00 -1.74 -3.56
N LYS A 619 28.40 -1.84 -2.28
CA LYS A 619 27.61 -2.45 -1.21
C LYS A 619 26.31 -1.69 -0.89
N LEU A 620 26.34 -0.35 -0.96
CA LEU A 620 25.13 0.46 -0.83
C LEU A 620 24.15 0.16 -1.96
N ALA A 621 24.63 0.13 -3.22
CA ALA A 621 23.79 -0.16 -4.38
C ALA A 621 23.12 -1.53 -4.29
N SER A 622 23.84 -2.58 -3.86
CA SER A 622 23.25 -3.92 -3.69
C SER A 622 22.17 -3.95 -2.60
N LEU A 623 22.38 -3.26 -1.47
CA LEU A 623 21.37 -3.19 -0.39
C LEU A 623 20.14 -2.36 -0.78
N GLU A 624 20.33 -1.28 -1.54
CA GLU A 624 19.23 -0.46 -2.07
C GLU A 624 18.39 -1.24 -3.11
N GLU A 625 19.02 -2.06 -3.94
CA GLU A 625 18.34 -2.97 -4.87
C GLU A 625 17.57 -4.08 -4.13
N GLU A 626 18.17 -4.70 -3.12
CA GLU A 626 17.53 -5.71 -2.27
C GLU A 626 16.30 -5.13 -1.53
N HIS A 627 16.44 -3.98 -0.87
CA HIS A 627 15.31 -3.28 -0.22
C HIS A 627 14.18 -2.96 -1.22
N LYS A 628 14.53 -2.53 -2.44
CA LYS A 628 13.55 -2.22 -3.49
C LYS A 628 12.83 -3.47 -4.02
N SER A 629 13.48 -4.64 -4.02
CA SER A 629 12.88 -5.92 -4.43
C SER A 629 11.80 -6.43 -3.47
N ILE A 630 11.84 -6.02 -2.20
CA ILE A 630 10.91 -6.44 -1.15
C ILE A 630 9.58 -5.67 -1.22
N GLU A 631 9.60 -4.40 -1.63
CA GLU A 631 8.43 -3.52 -1.74
C GLU A 631 7.24 -4.12 -2.55
N PRO A 632 7.42 -4.68 -3.77
CA PRO A 632 6.31 -5.28 -4.52
C PRO A 632 5.72 -6.51 -3.82
N ARG A 633 6.53 -7.31 -3.12
CA ARG A 633 6.07 -8.53 -2.45
C ARG A 633 5.25 -8.24 -1.18
N ILE A 634 5.56 -7.15 -0.48
CA ILE A 634 4.69 -6.63 0.60
C ILE A 634 3.36 -6.15 0.02
N ASN A 635 3.37 -5.43 -1.11
CA ASN A 635 2.14 -4.95 -1.75
C ASN A 635 1.28 -6.12 -2.26
N GLU A 636 1.88 -7.17 -2.81
CA GLU A 636 1.20 -8.40 -3.23
C GLU A 636 0.46 -9.05 -2.06
N ILE A 637 1.13 -9.31 -0.95
CA ILE A 637 0.54 -9.87 0.29
C ILE A 637 -0.57 -8.95 0.84
N ASP A 638 -0.39 -7.62 0.78
CA ASP A 638 -1.43 -6.67 1.19
C ASP A 638 -2.65 -6.67 0.24
N THR A 639 -2.47 -6.90 -1.06
CA THR A 639 -3.59 -7.08 -2.00
C THR A 639 -4.30 -8.42 -1.81
N GLU A 640 -3.57 -9.51 -1.59
CA GLU A 640 -4.15 -10.82 -1.25
C GLU A 640 -4.96 -10.74 0.05
N GLY A 641 -4.39 -10.16 1.11
CA GLY A 641 -5.07 -9.99 2.40
C GLY A 641 -6.33 -9.12 2.30
N LYS A 642 -6.29 -8.04 1.51
CA LYS A 642 -7.48 -7.22 1.21
C LYS A 642 -8.53 -8.00 0.42
N ALA A 643 -8.14 -8.79 -0.57
CA ALA A 643 -9.06 -9.61 -1.35
C ALA A 643 -9.72 -10.74 -0.52
N MET A 644 -8.97 -11.38 0.39
CA MET A 644 -9.53 -12.34 1.34
C MET A 644 -10.48 -11.67 2.35
N THR A 645 -10.11 -10.48 2.84
CA THR A 645 -10.98 -9.68 3.72
C THR A 645 -12.27 -9.23 3.01
N ALA A 646 -12.18 -8.89 1.72
CA ALA A 646 -13.35 -8.61 0.88
C ALA A 646 -14.23 -9.85 0.75
N LYS A 647 -13.67 -11.03 0.43
CA LYS A 647 -14.44 -12.29 0.39
C LYS A 647 -15.13 -12.64 1.71
N ILE A 648 -14.50 -12.39 2.87
CA ILE A 648 -15.18 -12.56 4.17
C ILE A 648 -16.37 -11.59 4.29
N ARG A 649 -16.21 -10.33 3.87
CA ARG A 649 -17.31 -9.34 3.85
C ARG A 649 -18.44 -9.77 2.92
N ASP A 650 -18.11 -10.23 1.71
CA ASP A 650 -19.09 -10.63 0.70
C ASP A 650 -19.90 -11.87 1.16
N LEU A 651 -19.25 -12.84 1.81
CA LEU A 651 -19.90 -13.99 2.46
C LEU A 651 -20.76 -13.61 3.68
N GLN A 652 -20.62 -12.40 4.23
CA GLN A 652 -21.35 -11.93 5.40
C GLN A 652 -22.48 -10.94 5.07
N VAL A 653 -22.51 -10.37 3.86
CA VAL A 653 -23.50 -9.34 3.44
C VAL A 653 -24.45 -9.92 2.37
N GLY A 654 -25.33 -10.81 2.83
CA GLY A 654 -26.58 -11.05 2.14
C GLY A 654 -27.52 -9.86 2.34
N SER A 655 -27.74 -9.09 1.27
CA SER A 655 -28.59 -7.88 1.19
C SER A 655 -27.99 -6.58 1.74
N SER A 656 -28.19 -5.51 0.98
CA SER A 656 -27.92 -4.09 1.29
C SER A 656 -26.45 -3.65 1.31
N ALA A 657 -26.01 -3.08 0.18
CA ALA A 657 -24.76 -2.36 0.07
C ALA A 657 -24.90 -0.90 0.54
N GLN A 658 -24.06 -0.48 1.50
CA GLN A 658 -23.37 0.82 1.50
C GLN A 658 -22.39 0.92 2.69
N ASN A 659 -21.42 1.82 2.59
CA ASN A 659 -20.43 2.24 3.60
C ASN A 659 -19.20 1.31 3.83
N HIS A 660 -18.16 1.57 3.05
CA HIS A 660 -16.77 1.67 3.55
C HIS A 660 -16.60 3.06 4.21
N HIS A 661 -15.66 3.35 5.11
CA HIS A 661 -14.51 2.61 5.66
C HIS A 661 -14.27 3.14 7.09
N ASP A 662 -13.99 2.30 8.10
CA ASP A 662 -12.85 2.50 9.01
C ASP A 662 -12.70 1.42 10.10
N TYR A 663 -11.45 1.05 10.30
CA TYR A 663 -10.76 0.47 11.46
C TYR A 663 -11.45 -0.45 12.51
N LEU A 664 -10.85 -1.65 12.65
CA LEU A 664 -10.58 -2.39 13.90
C LEU A 664 -11.65 -2.43 15.02
N SER A 665 -12.67 -3.27 14.86
CA SER A 665 -13.21 -4.07 15.99
C SER A 665 -13.95 -5.31 15.49
N GLY A 666 -14.08 -6.35 16.32
CA GLY A 666 -14.75 -7.62 15.98
C GLY A 666 -16.28 -7.56 15.84
N THR A 667 -16.84 -6.37 15.65
CA THR A 667 -18.28 -6.08 15.71
C THR A 667 -19.05 -6.42 14.43
N VAL A 668 -18.39 -6.46 13.26
CA VAL A 668 -19.04 -6.84 11.99
C VAL A 668 -19.35 -8.34 11.94
N ILE A 669 -18.45 -9.18 12.47
CA ILE A 669 -18.61 -10.64 12.56
C ILE A 669 -19.85 -10.99 13.41
N GLN A 670 -20.07 -10.25 14.50
CA GLN A 670 -21.22 -10.48 15.38
C GLN A 670 -22.57 -10.10 14.77
N LYS A 671 -22.67 -9.12 13.86
CA LYS A 671 -23.98 -8.61 13.41
C LYS A 671 -24.72 -9.55 12.45
N SER A 672 -24.05 -10.15 11.47
CA SER A 672 -24.71 -11.12 10.58
C SER A 672 -24.96 -12.45 11.29
N GLU A 673 -24.02 -12.90 12.12
CA GLU A 673 -24.23 -14.07 12.98
C GLU A 673 -25.38 -13.82 13.99
N SER A 674 -25.50 -12.63 14.57
CA SER A 674 -26.62 -12.23 15.41
C SER A 674 -27.94 -12.14 14.63
N ASN A 675 -27.93 -11.80 13.34
CA ASN A 675 -29.15 -11.80 12.53
C ASN A 675 -29.62 -13.22 12.20
N ILE A 676 -28.72 -14.15 11.87
CA ILE A 676 -29.08 -15.56 11.64
C ILE A 676 -29.45 -16.24 12.96
N ARG A 677 -28.69 -16.01 14.04
CA ARG A 677 -29.08 -16.43 15.40
C ARG A 677 -30.40 -15.81 15.83
N SER A 678 -30.69 -14.56 15.50
CA SER A 678 -31.99 -13.93 15.77
C SER A 678 -33.12 -14.56 14.95
N LYS A 679 -32.89 -14.95 13.69
CA LYS A 679 -33.86 -15.72 12.90
C LYS A 679 -34.10 -17.12 13.51
N VAL A 680 -33.03 -17.85 13.84
CA VAL A 680 -33.13 -19.19 14.49
C VAL A 680 -33.79 -19.08 15.87
N PHE A 681 -33.49 -18.02 16.64
CA PHE A 681 -34.11 -17.73 17.93
C PHE A 681 -35.59 -17.37 17.76
N LYS A 682 -35.94 -16.51 16.80
CA LYS A 682 -37.35 -16.17 16.47
C LYS A 682 -38.14 -17.40 16.02
N LEU A 683 -37.57 -18.25 15.16
CA LEU A 683 -38.20 -19.50 14.75
C LEU A 683 -38.36 -20.48 15.92
N LYS A 684 -37.44 -20.48 16.90
CA LYS A 684 -37.57 -21.29 18.14
C LYS A 684 -38.53 -20.70 19.16
N ASP A 685 -38.63 -19.37 19.25
CA ASP A 685 -39.62 -18.64 20.05
C ASP A 685 -41.03 -18.81 19.47
N GLU A 686 -41.15 -18.78 18.14
CA GLU A 686 -42.38 -19.08 17.39
C GLU A 686 -42.79 -20.55 17.55
N LEU A 687 -41.83 -21.49 17.52
CA LEU A 687 -42.09 -22.91 17.80
C LEU A 687 -42.47 -23.12 19.28
N ALA A 688 -41.86 -22.40 20.22
CA ALA A 688 -42.23 -22.42 21.63
C ALA A 688 -43.64 -21.87 21.85
N ARG A 689 -44.00 -20.72 21.27
CA ARG A 689 -45.35 -20.14 21.32
C ARG A 689 -46.40 -21.04 20.68
N LEU A 690 -46.09 -21.71 19.56
CA LEU A 690 -46.99 -22.69 18.94
C LEU A 690 -47.18 -23.94 19.82
N ASN A 691 -46.17 -24.31 20.60
CA ASN A 691 -46.25 -25.40 21.58
C ASN A 691 -47.04 -24.98 22.84
N GLU A 692 -46.85 -23.75 23.31
CA GLU A 692 -47.58 -23.13 24.42
C GLU A 692 -49.07 -22.92 24.05
N GLN A 693 -49.37 -22.44 22.84
CA GLN A 693 -50.74 -22.40 22.29
C GLN A 693 -51.38 -23.78 22.10
N ALA A 694 -50.59 -24.86 22.02
CA ALA A 694 -51.11 -26.22 22.00
C ALA A 694 -51.36 -26.80 23.41
N GLU A 695 -50.77 -26.19 24.45
CA GLU A 695 -50.88 -26.61 25.86
C GLU A 695 -51.84 -25.74 26.70
N GLU A 696 -52.03 -24.45 26.37
CA GLU A 696 -52.85 -23.51 27.17
C GLU A 696 -54.39 -23.60 26.97
N GLU A 697 -54.90 -24.39 26.01
CA GLU A 697 -56.35 -24.65 25.89
C GLU A 697 -56.79 -26.01 26.43
N ALA A 698 -56.64 -26.19 27.75
CA ALA A 698 -57.37 -27.19 28.53
C ALA A 698 -58.60 -26.54 29.20
N PRO A 699 -59.85 -26.81 28.76
CA PRO A 699 -61.02 -26.10 29.29
C PRO A 699 -61.42 -26.57 30.69
N ALA A 700 -61.49 -25.64 31.64
CA ALA A 700 -61.96 -25.88 33.01
C ALA A 700 -63.51 -26.01 33.13
N SER A 701 -64.21 -26.57 32.13
CA SER A 701 -65.68 -26.61 32.07
C SER A 701 -66.34 -27.99 32.20
N VAL A 702 -65.57 -29.09 32.25
CA VAL A 702 -66.12 -30.43 32.53
C VAL A 702 -66.23 -30.71 34.03
N GLN A 703 -65.37 -30.08 34.85
CA GLN A 703 -65.27 -30.34 36.28
C GLN A 703 -66.56 -30.01 37.05
N GLY A 704 -67.22 -28.89 36.76
CA GLY A 704 -68.48 -28.50 37.43
C GLY A 704 -69.67 -29.43 37.13
N LEU A 705 -69.69 -30.10 35.97
CA LEU A 705 -70.72 -31.09 35.64
C LEU A 705 -70.43 -32.47 36.24
N GLN A 706 -69.16 -32.83 36.42
CA GLN A 706 -68.75 -34.05 37.11
C GLN A 706 -68.93 -33.95 38.63
N GLU A 707 -68.64 -32.79 39.23
CA GLU A 707 -68.89 -32.52 40.65
C GLU A 707 -70.39 -32.55 40.98
N ALA A 708 -71.24 -31.92 40.14
CA ALA A 708 -72.70 -31.98 40.31
C ALA A 708 -73.29 -33.40 40.18
N ARG A 709 -72.71 -34.27 39.33
CA ARG A 709 -73.15 -35.68 39.24
C ARG A 709 -72.77 -36.47 40.49
N LYS A 710 -71.56 -36.25 41.00
CA LYS A 710 -71.04 -36.92 42.20
C LYS A 710 -71.84 -36.52 43.45
N GLU A 711 -72.22 -35.26 43.57
CA GLU A 711 -73.01 -34.74 44.69
C GLU A 711 -74.39 -35.44 44.76
N GLU A 712 -75.07 -35.66 43.63
CA GLU A 712 -76.34 -36.40 43.59
C GLU A 712 -76.18 -37.93 43.79
N GLU A 713 -75.03 -38.51 43.41
CA GLU A 713 -74.70 -39.92 43.69
C GLU A 713 -74.50 -40.15 45.21
N GLU A 714 -73.83 -39.24 45.92
CA GLU A 714 -73.66 -39.28 47.38
C GLU A 714 -74.99 -39.03 48.12
N ARG A 715 -75.82 -38.10 47.61
CA ARG A 715 -77.16 -37.78 48.13
C ARG A 715 -78.10 -39.00 48.12
N LYS A 716 -78.08 -39.77 47.01
CA LYS A 716 -78.85 -41.02 46.85
C LYS A 716 -78.49 -42.08 47.90
N GLN A 717 -77.21 -42.23 48.23
CA GLN A 717 -76.76 -43.23 49.20
C GLN A 717 -77.23 -42.90 50.63
N SER A 718 -77.17 -41.62 51.02
CA SER A 718 -77.64 -41.14 52.33
C SER A 718 -79.13 -41.42 52.59
N ILE A 719 -79.98 -41.29 51.56
CA ILE A 719 -81.43 -41.55 51.66
C ILE A 719 -81.74 -43.04 51.93
N ILE A 720 -80.94 -43.96 51.36
CA ILE A 720 -81.14 -45.41 51.52
C ILE A 720 -80.89 -45.86 52.97
N ASP A 721 -79.89 -45.31 53.64
CA ASP A 721 -79.56 -45.68 55.02
C ASP A 721 -80.53 -45.08 56.05
N GLN A 722 -81.13 -43.92 55.77
CA GLN A 722 -82.17 -43.32 56.61
C GLN A 722 -83.50 -44.11 56.57
N PHE A 723 -83.83 -44.72 55.43
CA PHE A 723 -85.09 -45.47 55.24
C PHE A 723 -85.24 -46.66 56.21
N LYS A 724 -84.13 -47.33 56.57
CA LYS A 724 -84.13 -48.47 57.50
C LYS A 724 -84.52 -48.08 58.93
N ALA A 725 -84.16 -46.88 59.39
CA ALA A 725 -84.38 -46.44 60.77
C ALA A 725 -85.82 -45.95 61.06
N VAL A 726 -86.61 -45.65 60.01
CA VAL A 726 -88.00 -45.17 60.16
C VAL A 726 -88.98 -46.35 60.34
N ALA A 727 -88.69 -47.50 59.72
CA ALA A 727 -89.54 -48.69 59.78
C ALA A 727 -89.78 -49.23 61.21
N GLU A 728 -88.77 -49.14 62.09
CA GLU A 728 -88.84 -49.69 63.45
C GLU A 728 -89.64 -48.80 64.42
N ARG A 729 -89.84 -47.51 64.11
CA ARG A 729 -90.55 -46.56 64.98
C ARG A 729 -92.08 -46.61 64.89
N GLU A 730 -92.64 -47.12 63.80
CA GLU A 730 -94.10 -47.15 63.61
C GLU A 730 -94.81 -48.03 64.64
N ALA A 731 -94.22 -49.19 64.95
CA ALA A 731 -94.85 -50.25 65.74
C ALA A 731 -95.15 -49.85 67.21
N ALA A 732 -94.44 -48.87 67.77
CA ALA A 732 -94.51 -48.52 69.19
C ALA A 732 -95.61 -47.49 69.55
N LEU A 733 -96.09 -46.70 68.59
CA LEU A 733 -96.87 -45.47 68.88
C LEU A 733 -98.40 -45.67 69.01
N ASN A 734 -98.91 -46.88 68.83
CA ASN A 734 -100.36 -47.14 68.67
C ASN A 734 -101.15 -47.31 70.00
N GLY A 735 -100.54 -47.07 71.17
CA GLY A 735 -101.06 -47.54 72.48
C GLY A 735 -101.67 -46.53 73.46
N GLU A 736 -101.43 -45.21 73.34
CA GLU A 736 -101.52 -44.29 74.52
C GLU A 736 -102.63 -43.21 74.51
N LEU A 737 -103.65 -43.28 73.65
CA LEU A 737 -104.35 -42.07 73.17
C LEU A 737 -105.81 -41.88 73.65
N LYS A 738 -106.07 -41.69 74.96
CA LYS A 738 -107.44 -41.48 75.49
C LYS A 738 -107.70 -40.19 76.33
N PRO A 739 -107.44 -40.12 77.65
CA PRO A 739 -108.30 -39.34 78.54
C PRO A 739 -107.58 -38.20 79.29
N LEU A 740 -107.75 -36.92 78.87
CA LEU A 740 -107.10 -35.78 79.55
C LEU A 740 -107.77 -34.38 79.36
N ALA A 741 -109.05 -34.29 79.01
CA ALA A 741 -109.66 -33.04 78.50
C ALA A 741 -110.33 -32.08 79.53
N GLU A 742 -110.31 -32.36 80.84
CA GLU A 742 -111.31 -31.82 81.80
C GLU A 742 -110.88 -30.66 82.74
N LYS A 743 -109.68 -30.06 82.62
CA LYS A 743 -109.09 -29.22 83.70
C LYS A 743 -108.96 -27.70 83.46
N LEU A 744 -109.83 -27.09 82.64
CA LEU A 744 -109.63 -25.69 82.16
C LEU A 744 -110.40 -24.57 82.89
N GLU A 745 -111.20 -24.85 83.92
CA GLU A 745 -112.22 -23.91 84.45
C GLU A 745 -111.70 -22.79 85.39
N ASN A 746 -110.52 -22.95 86.02
CA ASN A 746 -110.24 -22.26 87.30
C ASN A 746 -109.49 -20.90 87.27
N ILE A 747 -109.15 -20.32 86.11
CA ILE A 747 -108.66 -18.92 86.06
C ILE A 747 -109.85 -17.96 86.00
N ARG A 748 -110.19 -17.33 87.13
CA ARG A 748 -111.10 -16.15 87.13
C ARG A 748 -110.98 -15.17 88.30
N LYS A 749 -110.10 -15.40 89.29
CA LYS A 749 -110.19 -14.75 90.63
C LYS A 749 -109.02 -13.86 91.06
N GLN A 750 -108.11 -13.44 90.18
CA GLN A 750 -106.86 -12.73 90.56
C GLN A 750 -106.69 -11.31 90.00
N ALA A 751 -107.74 -10.67 89.47
CA ALA A 751 -107.59 -9.44 88.67
C ALA A 751 -107.51 -8.10 89.46
N GLU A 752 -107.76 -8.06 90.77
CA GLU A 752 -107.98 -6.80 91.51
C GLU A 752 -106.72 -6.10 92.07
N GLN A 753 -105.51 -6.64 91.89
CA GLN A 753 -104.30 -6.10 92.56
C GLN A 753 -103.46 -5.09 91.75
N THR A 754 -103.73 -4.91 90.45
CA THR A 754 -102.77 -4.27 89.51
C THR A 754 -102.73 -2.74 89.57
N GLU A 755 -103.81 -2.09 90.01
CA GLU A 755 -104.05 -0.65 89.79
C GLU A 755 -103.08 0.30 90.52
N ARG A 756 -102.32 -0.19 91.51
CA ARG A 756 -101.43 0.66 92.34
C ARG A 756 -100.04 0.93 91.75
N ARG A 757 -99.64 0.31 90.63
CA ARG A 757 -98.24 0.31 90.17
C ARG A 757 -97.89 1.39 89.13
N ASN A 758 -98.86 1.96 88.42
CA ASN A 758 -98.63 2.78 87.22
C ASN A 758 -98.06 4.19 87.45
N ILE A 759 -97.99 4.69 88.69
CA ILE A 759 -97.56 6.07 88.97
C ILE A 759 -96.02 6.21 88.97
N GLU A 760 -95.26 5.12 89.15
CA GLU A 760 -93.80 5.17 89.36
C GLU A 760 -93.00 5.21 88.03
N ASN A 761 -93.55 4.69 86.93
CA ASN A 761 -92.81 4.52 85.66
C ASN A 761 -92.55 5.82 84.89
N LYS A 762 -93.48 6.78 84.92
CA LYS A 762 -93.37 8.06 84.17
C LYS A 762 -92.13 8.90 84.50
N ARG A 763 -91.46 8.65 85.62
CA ARG A 763 -90.31 9.44 86.09
C ARG A 763 -88.95 9.00 85.52
N LYS A 764 -88.90 7.94 84.70
CA LYS A 764 -87.66 7.39 84.11
C LYS A 764 -87.47 7.67 82.61
N LEU A 765 -88.51 8.15 81.92
CA LEU A 765 -88.55 8.22 80.46
C LEU A 765 -87.82 9.46 79.87
N GLU A 766 -87.84 10.60 80.56
CA GLU A 766 -87.27 11.88 80.07
C GLU A 766 -85.80 11.82 79.61
N PRO A 767 -84.82 11.31 80.39
CA PRO A 767 -83.40 11.38 80.00
C PRO A 767 -83.03 10.48 78.80
N LEU A 768 -83.83 9.45 78.50
CA LEU A 768 -83.59 8.54 77.38
C LEU A 768 -83.96 9.18 76.03
N LEU A 769 -85.04 9.98 76.01
CA LEU A 769 -85.48 10.71 74.81
C LEU A 769 -84.44 11.75 74.35
N GLU A 770 -83.77 12.42 75.29
CA GLU A 770 -82.69 13.38 75.00
C GLU A 770 -81.46 12.68 74.38
N ARG A 771 -81.10 11.49 74.89
CA ARG A 771 -80.01 10.66 74.35
C ARG A 771 -80.29 10.23 72.91
N ARG A 772 -81.53 9.83 72.59
CA ARG A 772 -81.95 9.50 71.20
C ARG A 772 -81.82 10.71 70.28
N LEU A 773 -82.26 11.90 70.72
CA LEU A 773 -82.18 13.13 69.93
C LEU A 773 -80.73 13.50 69.54
N MET A 774 -79.77 13.29 70.46
CA MET A 774 -78.35 13.51 70.19
C MET A 774 -77.77 12.50 69.20
N ALA A 775 -78.19 11.22 69.27
CA ALA A 775 -77.75 10.18 68.32
C ALA A 775 -78.24 10.46 66.89
N VAL A 776 -79.51 10.88 66.71
CA VAL A 776 -80.05 11.28 65.41
C VAL A 776 -79.24 12.42 64.78
N LYS A 777 -78.93 13.47 65.56
CA LYS A 777 -78.12 14.60 65.09
C LYS A 777 -76.69 14.21 64.68
N LYS A 778 -76.09 13.20 65.33
CA LYS A 778 -74.80 12.64 64.88
C LYS A 778 -74.93 11.96 63.51
N VAL A 779 -75.97 11.14 63.32
CA VAL A 779 -76.21 10.45 62.04
C VAL A 779 -76.38 11.47 60.90
N GLU A 780 -77.21 12.50 61.08
CA GLU A 780 -77.40 13.58 60.10
C GLU A 780 -76.09 14.32 59.78
N HIS A 781 -75.29 14.64 60.80
CA HIS A 781 -73.99 15.32 60.63
C HIS A 781 -73.00 14.49 59.79
N TYR A 782 -72.88 13.20 60.05
CA TYR A 782 -71.98 12.33 59.30
C TYR A 782 -72.53 11.94 57.92
N GLN A 783 -73.85 11.84 57.74
CA GLN A 783 -74.48 11.71 56.41
C GLN A 783 -74.19 12.91 55.51
N LYS A 784 -74.25 14.13 56.06
CA LYS A 784 -73.86 15.33 55.30
C LYS A 784 -72.38 15.28 54.90
N LYS A 785 -71.48 14.92 55.81
CA LYS A 785 -70.04 14.75 55.52
C LYS A 785 -69.74 13.65 54.51
N LEU A 786 -70.54 12.58 54.47
CA LEU A 786 -70.43 11.56 53.43
C LEU A 786 -70.80 12.14 52.06
N GLY A 787 -71.86 12.95 51.97
CA GLY A 787 -72.24 13.64 50.75
C GLY A 787 -71.15 14.59 50.24
N ASP A 788 -70.55 15.38 51.14
CA ASP A 788 -69.41 16.26 50.81
C ASP A 788 -68.20 15.42 50.30
N ALA A 789 -67.81 14.37 51.03
CA ALA A 789 -66.68 13.50 50.64
C ALA A 789 -66.92 12.68 49.36
N MET A 790 -68.17 12.29 49.06
CA MET A 790 -68.55 11.63 47.80
C MET A 790 -68.44 12.58 46.60
N LYS A 791 -68.71 13.87 46.81
CA LYS A 791 -68.54 14.89 45.77
C LYS A 791 -67.06 15.14 45.48
N ASP A 792 -66.23 15.25 46.53
CA ASP A 792 -64.78 15.38 46.37
C ASP A 792 -64.17 14.16 45.65
N LEU A 793 -64.72 12.96 45.88
CA LEU A 793 -64.31 11.72 45.21
C LEU A 793 -64.68 11.70 43.71
N ASP A 794 -65.86 12.17 43.32
CA ASP A 794 -66.27 12.28 41.92
C ASP A 794 -65.44 13.33 41.16
N GLU A 795 -65.20 14.49 41.78
CA GLU A 795 -64.33 15.53 41.20
C GLU A 795 -62.87 15.02 41.01
N ALA A 796 -62.32 14.29 41.99
CA ALA A 796 -61.00 13.66 41.86
C ALA A 796 -60.97 12.56 40.78
N SER A 797 -61.99 11.70 40.72
CA SER A 797 -62.07 10.63 39.72
C SER A 797 -62.20 11.15 38.29
N GLN A 798 -62.90 12.28 38.08
CA GLN A 798 -62.99 12.91 36.76
C GLN A 798 -61.66 13.57 36.35
N ALA A 799 -60.98 14.23 37.29
CA ALA A 799 -59.67 14.83 37.05
C ALA A 799 -58.59 13.78 36.72
N GLU A 800 -58.57 12.65 37.44
CA GLU A 800 -57.69 11.52 37.12
C GLU A 800 -57.98 10.98 35.72
N GLY A 801 -59.24 10.69 35.39
CA GLY A 801 -59.64 10.12 34.10
C GLY A 801 -59.18 10.95 32.89
N ILE A 802 -59.25 12.28 32.99
CA ILE A 802 -58.75 13.19 31.93
C ILE A 802 -57.23 13.13 31.80
N VAL A 803 -56.49 13.16 32.91
CA VAL A 803 -55.02 13.18 32.86
C VAL A 803 -54.44 11.81 32.49
N VAL A 804 -55.14 10.71 32.80
CA VAL A 804 -54.79 9.36 32.33
C VAL A 804 -54.92 9.25 30.82
N THR A 805 -56.02 9.73 30.20
CA THR A 805 -56.14 9.68 28.73
C THR A 805 -55.12 10.57 28.04
N GLU A 806 -54.86 11.78 28.55
CA GLU A 806 -53.78 12.63 28.04
C GLU A 806 -52.40 11.93 28.16
N TYR A 807 -52.12 11.27 29.29
CA TYR A 807 -50.88 10.53 29.49
C TYR A 807 -50.73 9.36 28.50
N GLU A 808 -51.79 8.59 28.24
CA GLU A 808 -51.79 7.49 27.28
C GLU A 808 -51.54 7.97 25.84
N ASP A 809 -52.12 9.10 25.44
CA ASP A 809 -51.91 9.69 24.12
C ASP A 809 -50.48 10.22 23.97
N TRP A 810 -49.96 10.97 24.96
CA TRP A 810 -48.55 11.43 24.97
C TRP A 810 -47.56 10.26 25.01
N LEU A 811 -47.87 9.16 25.70
CA LEU A 811 -47.06 7.94 25.72
C LEU A 811 -47.04 7.27 24.35
N ARG A 812 -48.19 7.22 23.66
CA ARG A 812 -48.31 6.66 22.30
C ARG A 812 -47.52 7.48 21.29
N GLU A 813 -47.57 8.81 21.37
CA GLU A 813 -46.76 9.70 20.52
C GLU A 813 -45.25 9.58 20.82
N ALA A 814 -44.83 9.59 22.09
CA ALA A 814 -43.42 9.43 22.46
C ALA A 814 -42.82 8.09 21.96
N LEU A 815 -43.58 6.99 22.06
CA LEU A 815 -43.18 5.65 21.61
C LEU A 815 -43.10 5.48 20.09
N THR A 816 -43.82 6.29 19.31
CA THR A 816 -43.63 6.29 17.83
C THR A 816 -42.37 7.06 17.41
N ILE A 817 -41.92 8.00 18.24
CA ILE A 817 -40.74 8.84 17.98
C ILE A 817 -39.44 8.13 18.42
N SER A 818 -39.39 7.48 19.60
CA SER A 818 -38.18 6.81 20.11
C SER A 818 -38.45 5.82 21.26
N GLN A 819 -37.39 5.15 21.74
CA GLN A 819 -37.41 4.41 23.01
C GLN A 819 -37.27 5.35 24.22
N PRO A 820 -37.64 4.93 25.45
CA PRO A 820 -37.60 5.77 26.65
C PRO A 820 -36.27 6.48 26.89
N ILE A 821 -36.32 7.81 27.06
CA ILE A 821 -35.19 8.66 27.42
C ILE A 821 -35.43 9.25 28.81
N GLU A 822 -34.48 9.06 29.73
CA GLU A 822 -34.49 9.78 31.01
C GLU A 822 -33.98 11.23 30.80
N THR A 823 -34.84 12.21 31.11
CA THR A 823 -34.47 13.62 31.12
C THR A 823 -35.10 14.35 32.30
N ASP A 824 -34.39 15.33 32.86
CA ASP A 824 -34.86 16.24 33.92
C ASP A 824 -35.08 17.68 33.39
N ARG A 825 -34.93 17.90 32.08
CA ARG A 825 -35.03 19.22 31.47
C ARG A 825 -36.50 19.59 31.23
N ALA A 826 -36.84 20.86 31.47
CA ALA A 826 -38.15 21.40 31.15
C ALA A 826 -38.36 21.45 29.61
N PRO A 827 -39.51 21.00 29.07
CA PRO A 827 -39.76 20.99 27.62
C PRO A 827 -39.54 22.36 26.96
N GLU A 828 -39.92 23.45 27.64
CA GLU A 828 -39.77 24.82 27.18
C GLU A 828 -38.29 25.21 26.95
N SER A 829 -37.35 24.61 27.69
CA SER A 829 -35.91 24.81 27.49
C SER A 829 -35.36 24.01 26.30
N ILE A 830 -36.00 22.89 25.96
CA ILE A 830 -35.58 22.03 24.85
C ILE A 830 -36.08 22.63 23.53
N ASP A 831 -37.35 23.06 23.48
CA ASP A 831 -37.96 23.73 22.33
C ASP A 831 -37.22 25.03 21.94
N ALA A 832 -36.84 25.84 22.93
CA ALA A 832 -36.02 27.03 22.70
C ALA A 832 -34.65 26.70 22.08
N GLU A 833 -34.00 25.60 22.47
CA GLU A 833 -32.75 25.14 21.86
C GLU A 833 -32.98 24.63 20.42
N ILE A 834 -34.07 23.88 20.20
CA ILE A 834 -34.49 23.39 18.89
C ILE A 834 -34.70 24.54 17.91
N GLU A 835 -35.47 25.57 18.25
CA GLU A 835 -35.74 26.68 17.33
C GLU A 835 -34.49 27.53 17.03
N ILE A 836 -33.58 27.71 18.00
CA ILE A 836 -32.28 28.36 17.76
C ILE A 836 -31.48 27.58 16.71
N ILE A 837 -31.40 26.24 16.82
CA ILE A 837 -30.65 25.41 15.89
C ILE A 837 -31.37 25.34 14.52
N LYS A 838 -32.70 25.15 14.48
CA LYS A 838 -33.50 25.16 13.24
C LYS A 838 -33.39 26.50 12.50
N LYS A 839 -33.32 27.63 13.20
CA LYS A 839 -33.08 28.94 12.58
C LYS A 839 -31.68 29.02 11.97
N ALA A 840 -30.65 28.59 12.71
CA ALA A 840 -29.27 28.56 12.21
C ALA A 840 -29.09 27.65 10.98
N LEU A 841 -29.79 26.51 10.92
CA LEU A 841 -29.83 25.60 9.77
C LEU A 841 -30.50 26.25 8.55
N ARG A 842 -31.72 26.82 8.71
CA ARG A 842 -32.45 27.52 7.63
C ARG A 842 -31.64 28.67 7.01
N ASP A 843 -30.95 29.45 7.84
CA ASP A 843 -30.06 30.53 7.38
C ASP A 843 -28.76 30.02 6.72
N ARG A 844 -28.46 28.72 6.81
CA ARG A 844 -27.28 28.07 6.19
C ARG A 844 -27.63 27.41 4.86
N GLU A 845 -28.78 26.73 4.77
CA GLU A 845 -29.30 26.16 3.52
C GLU A 845 -29.46 27.23 2.44
N ARG A 846 -30.04 28.39 2.81
CA ARG A 846 -30.19 29.57 1.94
C ARG A 846 -28.87 30.10 1.35
N ARG A 847 -27.71 29.77 1.94
CA ARG A 847 -26.40 30.26 1.50
C ARG A 847 -25.65 29.30 0.59
N HIS A 848 -25.88 27.99 0.67
CA HIS A 848 -24.99 27.00 0.05
C HIS A 848 -25.60 26.18 -1.10
N GLY A 849 -26.92 25.93 -1.12
CA GLY A 849 -27.66 25.43 -2.30
C GLY A 849 -27.25 24.08 -2.95
N GLN A 850 -26.15 23.46 -2.53
CA GLN A 850 -25.60 22.20 -3.06
C GLN A 850 -25.87 21.04 -2.07
N SER A 851 -25.99 19.82 -2.58
CA SER A 851 -26.17 18.63 -1.72
C SER A 851 -24.86 18.19 -1.06
N ILE A 852 -24.95 17.46 0.08
CA ILE A 852 -23.78 16.93 0.79
C ILE A 852 -23.00 15.94 -0.11
N GLU A 853 -23.71 15.17 -0.94
CA GLU A 853 -23.11 14.21 -1.87
C GLU A 853 -22.37 14.90 -3.02
N GLU A 854 -22.91 15.98 -3.60
CA GLU A 854 -22.22 16.81 -4.59
C GLU A 854 -20.93 17.41 -4.04
N ILE A 855 -20.97 17.97 -2.82
CA ILE A 855 -19.80 18.55 -2.16
C ILE A 855 -18.76 17.46 -1.85
N ALA A 856 -19.18 16.26 -1.45
CA ALA A 856 -18.28 15.13 -1.23
C ALA A 856 -17.59 14.67 -2.54
N GLN A 857 -18.34 14.61 -3.65
CA GLN A 857 -17.78 14.33 -4.98
C GLN A 857 -16.83 15.43 -5.46
N GLU A 858 -17.13 16.71 -5.19
CA GLU A 858 -16.24 17.85 -5.49
C GLU A 858 -14.90 17.72 -4.74
N VAL A 859 -14.94 17.36 -3.45
CA VAL A 859 -13.73 17.09 -2.63
C VAL A 859 -12.93 15.90 -3.17
N GLN A 860 -13.59 14.79 -3.50
CA GLN A 860 -12.91 13.60 -4.02
C GLN A 860 -12.24 13.90 -5.37
N SER A 861 -12.99 14.48 -6.31
CA SER A 861 -12.50 14.82 -7.65
C SER A 861 -11.30 15.80 -7.62
N THR A 862 -11.39 16.85 -6.79
CA THR A 862 -10.28 17.81 -6.63
C THR A 862 -9.06 17.20 -5.94
N GLN A 863 -9.24 16.29 -4.98
CA GLN A 863 -8.14 15.56 -4.34
C GLN A 863 -7.45 14.60 -5.32
N GLU A 864 -8.21 13.81 -6.09
CA GLU A 864 -7.67 12.88 -7.08
C GLU A 864 -6.89 13.62 -8.18
N ALA A 865 -7.41 14.76 -8.67
CA ALA A 865 -6.73 15.62 -9.63
C ALA A 865 -5.41 16.21 -9.07
N LEU A 866 -5.44 16.67 -7.81
CA LEU A 866 -4.27 17.19 -7.11
C LEU A 866 -3.17 16.14 -6.92
N ASP A 867 -3.52 14.95 -6.44
CA ASP A 867 -2.56 13.88 -6.17
C ASP A 867 -2.00 13.26 -7.44
N LYS A 868 -2.83 13.03 -8.46
CA LYS A 868 -2.37 12.59 -9.79
C LYS A 868 -1.36 13.59 -10.37
N THR A 869 -1.67 14.88 -10.34
CA THR A 869 -0.78 15.93 -10.86
C THR A 869 0.55 16.00 -10.08
N ARG A 870 0.50 15.83 -8.75
CA ARG A 870 1.72 15.75 -7.91
C ARG A 870 2.55 14.51 -8.20
N GLN A 871 1.92 13.35 -8.43
CA GLN A 871 2.62 12.10 -8.73
C GLN A 871 3.27 12.15 -10.12
N GLU A 872 2.58 12.70 -11.13
CA GLU A 872 3.15 13.00 -12.45
C GLU A 872 4.34 13.96 -12.35
N LEU A 873 4.22 15.08 -11.62
CA LEU A 873 5.33 16.02 -11.43
C LEU A 873 6.52 15.37 -10.72
N LYS A 874 6.28 14.54 -9.69
CA LYS A 874 7.33 13.83 -8.97
C LYS A 874 8.06 12.84 -9.89
N SER A 875 7.33 12.05 -10.69
CA SER A 875 7.93 11.08 -11.61
C SER A 875 8.76 11.77 -12.70
N ILE A 876 8.18 12.76 -13.41
CA ILE A 876 8.88 13.51 -14.47
C ILE A 876 10.12 14.23 -13.91
N LYS A 877 10.02 14.86 -12.73
CA LYS A 877 11.17 15.53 -12.09
C LYS A 877 12.28 14.55 -11.70
N SER A 878 11.92 13.36 -11.20
CA SER A 878 12.90 12.31 -10.89
C SER A 878 13.58 11.74 -12.14
N PHE A 879 12.82 11.55 -13.21
CA PHE A 879 13.30 11.07 -14.50
C PHE A 879 14.25 12.09 -15.15
N ASN A 880 13.86 13.36 -15.24
CA ASN A 880 14.70 14.44 -15.78
C ASN A 880 16.01 14.57 -14.99
N LYS A 881 15.97 14.51 -13.65
CA LYS A 881 17.18 14.56 -12.82
C LYS A 881 18.11 13.38 -13.11
N GLY A 882 17.57 12.16 -13.23
CA GLY A 882 18.35 10.97 -13.60
C GLY A 882 18.95 11.08 -15.00
N LEU A 883 18.16 11.53 -15.98
CA LEU A 883 18.59 11.72 -17.36
C LEU A 883 19.66 12.82 -17.46
N GLN A 884 19.53 13.92 -16.74
CA GLN A 884 20.54 15.00 -16.69
C GLN A 884 21.86 14.54 -16.04
N LEU A 885 21.81 13.73 -14.97
CA LEU A 885 23.00 13.10 -14.39
C LEU A 885 23.69 12.16 -15.38
N ALA A 886 22.92 11.30 -16.05
CA ALA A 886 23.44 10.42 -17.10
C ALA A 886 24.01 11.21 -18.30
N MET A 887 23.41 12.35 -18.63
CA MET A 887 23.85 13.25 -19.70
C MET A 887 25.22 13.87 -19.37
N ASN A 888 25.39 14.39 -18.15
CA ASN A 888 26.68 14.94 -17.69
C ASN A 888 27.78 13.87 -17.73
N LEU A 889 27.52 12.67 -17.19
CA LEU A 889 28.47 11.55 -17.23
C LEU A 889 28.85 11.16 -18.66
N ARG A 890 27.91 11.19 -19.61
CA ARG A 890 28.17 10.93 -21.03
C ARG A 890 29.01 12.02 -21.70
N LEU A 891 28.77 13.29 -21.39
CA LEU A 891 29.58 14.42 -21.89
C LEU A 891 31.01 14.37 -21.37
N ASP A 892 31.20 14.11 -20.08
CA ASP A 892 32.52 13.91 -19.47
C ASP A 892 33.25 12.72 -20.12
N THR A 893 32.54 11.60 -20.31
CA THR A 893 33.05 10.40 -20.98
C THR A 893 33.41 10.68 -22.45
N TRP A 894 32.63 11.48 -23.17
CA TRP A 894 32.93 11.90 -24.55
C TRP A 894 34.19 12.77 -24.61
N HIS A 895 34.39 13.70 -23.67
CA HIS A 895 35.63 14.47 -23.57
C HIS A 895 36.85 13.58 -23.27
N ILE A 896 36.67 12.59 -22.39
CA ILE A 896 37.68 11.58 -22.06
C ILE A 896 38.03 10.73 -23.30
N PHE A 897 37.04 10.19 -24.02
CA PHE A 897 37.27 9.43 -25.25
C PHE A 897 37.94 10.27 -26.33
N ARG A 898 37.46 11.50 -26.59
CA ARG A 898 38.07 12.42 -27.57
C ARG A 898 39.57 12.63 -27.28
N ARG A 899 39.94 12.81 -26.01
CA ARG A 899 41.33 12.98 -25.56
C ARG A 899 42.15 11.69 -25.65
N HIS A 900 41.59 10.54 -25.30
CA HIS A 900 42.30 9.27 -25.40
C HIS A 900 42.55 8.87 -26.86
N ILE A 901 41.55 9.05 -27.73
CA ILE A 901 41.68 8.75 -29.15
C ILE A 901 42.72 9.69 -29.79
N SER A 902 42.68 11.00 -29.52
CA SER A 902 43.68 11.93 -30.08
C SER A 902 45.11 11.64 -29.61
N LEU A 903 45.31 11.32 -28.33
CA LEU A 903 46.62 10.91 -27.79
C LEU A 903 47.11 9.59 -28.40
N ARG A 904 46.25 8.59 -28.53
CA ARG A 904 46.58 7.29 -29.12
C ARG A 904 46.91 7.41 -30.60
N THR A 905 46.11 8.15 -31.35
CA THR A 905 46.35 8.46 -32.77
C THR A 905 47.69 9.18 -32.95
N LYS A 906 48.04 10.14 -32.07
CA LYS A 906 49.36 10.81 -32.08
C LYS A 906 50.52 9.82 -31.88
N GLN A 907 50.45 8.96 -30.86
CA GLN A 907 51.48 7.94 -30.59
C GLN A 907 51.61 6.93 -31.73
N GLN A 908 50.49 6.39 -32.20
CA GLN A 908 50.46 5.33 -33.21
C GLN A 908 50.86 5.85 -34.60
N PHE A 909 50.58 7.12 -34.92
CA PHE A 909 51.06 7.77 -36.14
C PHE A 909 52.58 7.90 -36.16
N SER A 910 53.19 8.37 -35.07
CA SER A 910 54.65 8.44 -34.95
C SER A 910 55.30 7.06 -35.04
N TYR A 911 54.67 6.02 -34.47
CA TYR A 911 55.12 4.62 -34.59
C TYR A 911 55.11 4.11 -36.05
N TYR A 912 54.01 4.28 -36.79
CA TYR A 912 53.93 3.80 -38.17
C TYR A 912 54.87 4.56 -39.12
N LEU A 913 55.03 5.88 -38.95
CA LEU A 913 56.04 6.64 -39.71
C LEU A 913 57.48 6.16 -39.40
N GLY A 914 57.75 5.83 -38.13
CA GLY A 914 59.04 5.32 -37.67
C GLY A 914 59.47 4.02 -38.36
N GLN A 915 58.55 3.16 -38.79
CA GLN A 915 58.86 1.94 -39.55
C GLN A 915 59.52 2.22 -40.91
N ARG A 916 59.32 3.42 -41.46
CA ARG A 916 59.96 3.90 -42.69
C ARG A 916 61.20 4.77 -42.41
N GLY A 917 61.55 5.02 -41.16
CA GLY A 917 62.58 6.00 -40.77
C GLY A 917 62.10 7.46 -40.70
N TYR A 918 60.84 7.72 -41.08
CA TYR A 918 60.26 9.07 -41.02
C TYR A 918 59.91 9.44 -39.58
N ARG A 919 59.91 10.76 -39.31
CA ARG A 919 59.38 11.32 -38.06
C ARG A 919 58.13 12.12 -38.36
N GLY A 920 57.17 12.11 -37.46
CA GLY A 920 56.01 12.97 -37.59
C GLY A 920 55.26 13.16 -36.28
N SER A 921 54.56 14.28 -36.20
CA SER A 921 53.76 14.68 -35.05
C SER A 921 52.39 15.15 -35.51
N ILE A 922 51.35 14.71 -34.80
CA ILE A 922 50.01 15.28 -34.90
C ILE A 922 49.82 16.25 -33.73
N ASP A 923 49.26 17.41 -34.02
CA ASP A 923 48.77 18.33 -33.01
C ASP A 923 47.25 18.49 -33.13
N PHE A 924 46.56 18.42 -31.98
CA PHE A 924 45.10 18.44 -31.88
C PHE A 924 44.70 19.59 -30.96
N ASP A 925 44.25 20.71 -31.53
CA ASP A 925 43.61 21.76 -30.75
C ASP A 925 42.10 21.52 -30.67
N HIS A 926 41.71 20.87 -29.57
CA HIS A 926 40.32 20.60 -29.25
C HIS A 926 39.48 21.84 -28.89
N LYS A 927 40.07 23.04 -28.77
CA LYS A 927 39.38 24.32 -28.53
C LYS A 927 39.14 25.10 -29.82
N SER A 928 40.14 25.20 -30.71
CA SER A 928 39.96 25.86 -32.03
C SER A 928 39.43 24.92 -33.13
N HIS A 929 39.27 23.63 -32.80
CA HIS A 929 38.84 22.56 -33.70
C HIS A 929 39.78 22.41 -34.91
N THR A 930 41.09 22.33 -34.65
CA THR A 930 42.12 22.13 -35.68
C THR A 930 42.96 20.88 -35.44
N LEU A 931 43.42 20.29 -36.53
CA LEU A 931 44.34 19.15 -36.56
C LEU A 931 45.45 19.48 -37.55
N ASP A 932 46.66 19.66 -37.02
CA ASP A 932 47.85 19.88 -37.81
C ASP A 932 48.75 18.64 -37.80
N LEU A 933 49.35 18.36 -38.96
CA LEU A 933 50.28 17.26 -39.17
C LEU A 933 51.61 17.84 -39.63
N ARG A 934 52.70 17.34 -39.06
CA ARG A 934 54.06 17.61 -39.52
C ARG A 934 54.78 16.31 -39.78
N VAL A 935 55.48 16.22 -40.91
CA VAL A 935 56.23 15.03 -41.32
C VAL A 935 57.63 15.45 -41.78
N ILE A 936 58.63 14.72 -41.31
CA ILE A 936 60.05 14.89 -41.64
C ILE A 936 60.52 13.58 -42.26
N THR A 937 60.98 13.65 -43.50
CA THR A 937 61.31 12.47 -44.32
C THR A 937 62.82 12.25 -44.53
N ASP A 938 63.65 13.08 -43.89
CA ASP A 938 65.12 12.99 -43.92
C ASP A 938 65.63 12.26 -42.66
N GLU A 939 66.15 11.04 -42.84
CA GLU A 939 66.73 10.21 -41.78
C GLU A 939 68.11 10.71 -41.30
N ALA A 940 68.82 11.50 -42.13
CA ALA A 940 70.22 11.84 -41.92
C ALA A 940 70.44 13.18 -41.19
N ASN A 941 69.48 14.10 -41.27
CA ASN A 941 69.63 15.46 -40.72
C ASN A 941 68.64 15.75 -39.56
N PRO A 942 69.11 15.77 -38.29
CA PRO A 942 68.30 16.12 -37.13
C PRO A 942 67.71 17.54 -37.13
N HIS A 943 68.19 18.41 -38.03
CA HIS A 943 67.75 19.80 -38.20
C HIS A 943 67.01 20.04 -39.53
N ALA A 944 66.55 18.97 -40.21
CA ALA A 944 65.66 19.11 -41.37
C ALA A 944 64.39 19.87 -40.98
N LYS A 945 64.00 20.89 -41.76
CA LYS A 945 62.80 21.69 -41.51
C LYS A 945 61.53 20.84 -41.65
N ASP A 946 60.58 21.05 -40.75
CA ASP A 946 59.22 20.52 -40.84
C ASP A 946 58.64 20.78 -42.25
N LYS A 947 58.26 19.71 -42.97
CA LYS A 947 57.47 19.85 -44.19
C LYS A 947 55.99 19.90 -43.82
N ASP A 948 55.29 20.94 -44.27
CA ASP A 948 53.83 20.94 -44.38
C ASP A 948 53.41 19.73 -45.25
N PRO A 949 52.36 18.98 -44.91
CA PRO A 949 51.78 17.93 -45.77
C PRO A 949 51.62 18.31 -47.25
N LYS A 950 51.42 19.59 -47.58
CA LYS A 950 51.40 20.11 -48.95
C LYS A 950 52.75 20.03 -49.67
N ALA A 951 53.87 20.18 -48.96
CA ALA A 951 55.23 20.17 -49.47
C ALA A 951 55.86 18.77 -49.61
N LEU A 952 55.17 17.72 -49.15
CA LEU A 952 55.56 16.32 -49.32
C LEU A 952 55.42 15.86 -50.79
N SER A 953 56.23 14.88 -51.21
CA SER A 953 56.10 14.21 -52.51
C SER A 953 54.81 13.37 -52.60
N GLY A 954 54.41 12.94 -53.80
CA GLY A 954 53.22 12.08 -53.98
C GLY A 954 53.28 10.80 -53.15
N GLY A 955 54.44 10.13 -53.13
CA GLY A 955 54.65 8.92 -52.34
C GLY A 955 54.71 9.18 -50.84
N GLU A 956 55.39 10.24 -50.41
CA GLU A 956 55.44 10.66 -49.00
C GLU A 956 54.03 11.01 -48.45
N LYS A 957 53.20 11.69 -49.27
CA LYS A 957 51.79 11.99 -48.96
C LYS A 957 50.98 10.72 -48.77
N SER A 958 50.99 9.82 -49.75
CA SER A 958 50.23 8.56 -49.69
C SER A 958 50.65 7.69 -48.51
N PHE A 959 51.95 7.59 -48.23
CA PHE A 959 52.46 6.85 -47.08
C PHE A 959 51.99 7.47 -45.76
N SER A 960 52.06 8.80 -45.63
CA SER A 960 51.57 9.54 -44.46
C SER A 960 50.06 9.41 -44.27
N THR A 961 49.27 9.42 -45.36
CA THR A 961 47.81 9.17 -45.32
C THR A 961 47.51 7.80 -44.71
N ILE A 962 48.19 6.74 -45.17
CA ILE A 962 47.98 5.38 -44.65
C ILE A 962 48.41 5.25 -43.19
N CYS A 963 49.53 5.86 -42.78
CA CYS A 963 49.94 5.91 -41.38
C CYS A 963 48.88 6.58 -40.49
N LEU A 964 48.26 7.67 -40.97
CA LEU A 964 47.18 8.37 -40.25
C LEU A 964 45.91 7.51 -40.16
N LEU A 965 45.49 6.86 -41.24
CA LEU A 965 44.32 5.97 -41.23
C LEU A 965 44.53 4.77 -40.29
N MET A 966 45.68 4.10 -40.35
CA MET A 966 46.00 3.00 -39.44
C MET A 966 46.04 3.45 -37.96
N SER A 967 46.43 4.70 -37.69
CA SER A 967 46.42 5.28 -36.33
C SER A 967 45.03 5.70 -35.83
N LEU A 968 44.03 5.75 -36.70
CA LEU A 968 42.62 5.96 -36.37
C LEU A 968 41.86 4.63 -36.23
N TRP A 969 42.19 3.62 -37.05
CA TRP A 969 41.45 2.36 -37.14
C TRP A 969 41.32 1.57 -35.83
N GLU A 970 42.27 1.68 -34.91
CA GLU A 970 42.21 1.01 -33.60
C GLU A 970 41.15 1.61 -32.66
N ALA A 971 40.69 2.84 -32.94
CA ALA A 971 39.60 3.47 -32.21
C ALA A 971 38.20 3.21 -32.84
N LEU A 972 38.12 2.53 -33.99
CA LEU A 972 36.86 2.36 -34.73
C LEU A 972 36.21 1.00 -34.45
N GLY A 973 35.01 1.04 -33.86
CA GLY A 973 34.22 -0.14 -33.51
C GLY A 973 33.83 -1.02 -34.72
N CYS A 974 33.64 -0.42 -35.89
CA CYS A 974 33.23 -1.12 -37.13
C CYS A 974 34.09 -2.38 -37.40
N PRO A 975 33.50 -3.52 -37.84
CA PRO A 975 34.24 -4.76 -38.11
C PRO A 975 34.98 -4.77 -39.46
N ILE A 976 34.56 -3.98 -40.45
CA ILE A 976 35.15 -3.96 -41.79
C ILE A 976 36.12 -2.79 -42.01
N ARG A 977 37.11 -2.95 -42.88
CA ARG A 977 38.03 -1.91 -43.37
C ARG A 977 38.24 -2.06 -44.86
N CYS A 978 38.01 -0.99 -45.61
CA CYS A 978 38.02 -0.99 -47.07
C CYS A 978 38.97 0.10 -47.60
N LEU A 979 39.90 -0.28 -48.48
CA LEU A 979 40.84 0.64 -49.13
C LEU A 979 40.79 0.47 -50.65
N ASP A 980 40.63 1.57 -51.41
CA ASP A 980 40.68 1.59 -52.87
C ASP A 980 41.94 2.31 -53.41
N GLU A 981 42.78 1.59 -54.16
CA GLU A 981 43.89 2.12 -54.97
C GLU A 981 44.86 3.07 -54.22
N PHE A 982 45.04 2.84 -52.91
CA PHE A 982 45.83 3.68 -52.01
C PHE A 982 47.34 3.73 -52.36
N ASP A 983 47.85 2.72 -53.06
CA ASP A 983 49.26 2.51 -53.40
C ASP A 983 49.69 3.07 -54.76
N VAL A 984 48.74 3.56 -55.57
CA VAL A 984 48.97 4.03 -56.95
C VAL A 984 49.99 5.16 -57.03
N PHE A 985 50.05 6.03 -56.02
CA PHE A 985 50.96 7.18 -55.98
C PHE A 985 52.22 6.94 -55.12
N MET A 986 52.39 5.73 -54.57
CA MET A 986 53.58 5.34 -53.81
C MET A 986 54.68 4.82 -54.73
N ASP A 987 55.94 5.15 -54.42
CA ASP A 987 57.09 4.41 -54.95
C ASP A 987 57.15 2.98 -54.39
N GLN A 988 58.01 2.15 -54.98
CA GLN A 988 58.11 0.72 -54.64
C GLN A 988 58.54 0.46 -53.18
N VAL A 989 59.34 1.34 -52.58
CA VAL A 989 59.87 1.16 -51.20
C VAL A 989 58.77 1.51 -50.19
N ASN A 990 58.16 2.68 -50.34
CA ASN A 990 57.03 3.12 -49.51
C ASN A 990 55.84 2.16 -49.63
N ARG A 991 55.57 1.64 -50.84
CA ARG A 991 54.54 0.62 -51.09
C ARG A 991 54.81 -0.68 -50.35
N HIS A 992 56.03 -1.22 -50.42
CA HIS A 992 56.39 -2.47 -49.76
C HIS A 992 56.21 -2.37 -48.24
N ILE A 993 56.72 -1.28 -47.64
CA ILE A 993 56.63 -1.06 -46.19
C ILE A 993 55.17 -0.86 -45.78
N ALA A 994 54.39 -0.02 -46.48
CA ALA A 994 52.96 0.16 -46.18
C ALA A 994 52.17 -1.15 -46.24
N MET A 995 52.40 -1.99 -47.27
CA MET A 995 51.78 -3.30 -47.42
C MET A 995 52.13 -4.24 -46.27
N GLN A 996 53.42 -4.32 -45.90
CA GLN A 996 53.86 -5.14 -44.77
C GLN A 996 53.25 -4.66 -43.45
N THR A 997 53.25 -3.35 -43.18
CA THR A 997 52.65 -2.75 -41.99
C THR A 997 51.14 -3.03 -41.91
N MET A 998 50.40 -2.91 -43.01
CA MET A 998 48.96 -3.20 -43.04
C MET A 998 48.68 -4.69 -42.82
N VAL A 999 49.42 -5.60 -43.45
CA VAL A 999 49.22 -7.05 -43.24
C VAL A 999 49.56 -7.44 -41.80
N SER A 1000 50.63 -6.90 -41.20
CA SER A 1000 50.94 -7.16 -39.79
C SER A 1000 49.88 -6.57 -38.85
N THR A 1001 49.40 -5.36 -39.13
CA THR A 1001 48.34 -4.70 -38.33
C THR A 1001 47.03 -5.47 -38.43
N ALA A 1002 46.65 -5.91 -39.62
CA ALA A 1002 45.43 -6.67 -39.86
C ALA A 1002 45.46 -8.06 -39.20
N LYS A 1003 46.64 -8.72 -39.14
CA LYS A 1003 46.84 -9.98 -38.40
C LYS A 1003 46.79 -9.81 -36.88
N ALA A 1004 47.25 -8.68 -36.36
CA ALA A 1004 47.18 -8.35 -34.93
C ALA A 1004 45.81 -7.76 -34.51
N SER A 1005 44.99 -7.34 -35.48
CA SER A 1005 43.67 -6.76 -35.22
C SER A 1005 42.65 -7.85 -34.89
N ASP A 1006 41.98 -7.68 -33.75
CA ASP A 1006 40.97 -8.60 -33.26
C ASP A 1006 39.61 -8.36 -33.94
N LYS A 1007 39.00 -9.42 -34.47
CA LYS A 1007 37.64 -9.44 -35.04
C LYS A 1007 37.41 -8.37 -36.12
N LYS A 1008 38.42 -8.13 -36.97
CA LYS A 1008 38.34 -7.21 -38.12
C LYS A 1008 38.59 -7.91 -39.46
N GLN A 1009 37.85 -7.48 -40.48
CA GLN A 1009 38.02 -7.89 -41.87
C GLN A 1009 38.53 -6.72 -42.73
N TYR A 1010 39.61 -6.96 -43.47
CA TYR A 1010 40.22 -6.02 -44.40
C TYR A 1010 39.90 -6.42 -45.84
N ILE A 1011 39.49 -5.45 -46.65
CA ILE A 1011 39.25 -5.56 -48.09
C ILE A 1011 40.08 -4.46 -48.77
N ILE A 1012 41.20 -4.86 -49.37
CA ILE A 1012 42.19 -3.97 -49.94
C ILE A 1012 42.19 -4.14 -51.45
N ILE A 1013 42.00 -3.05 -52.19
CA ILE A 1013 42.04 -3.03 -53.65
C ILE A 1013 43.33 -2.34 -54.11
N THR A 1014 44.08 -3.03 -54.97
CA THR A 1014 45.31 -2.53 -55.60
C THR A 1014 45.35 -2.97 -57.06
N PRO A 1015 45.87 -2.18 -58.00
CA PRO A 1015 46.03 -2.60 -59.39
C PRO A 1015 47.23 -3.55 -59.61
N LEU A 1016 48.05 -3.81 -58.58
CA LEU A 1016 49.32 -4.51 -58.70
C LEU A 1016 49.24 -5.96 -58.20
N ASP A 1017 50.03 -6.85 -58.80
CA ASP A 1017 50.08 -8.25 -58.38
C ASP A 1017 50.93 -8.40 -57.11
N VAL A 1018 50.30 -8.94 -56.06
CA VAL A 1018 50.87 -9.12 -54.71
C VAL A 1018 51.17 -10.59 -54.40
N SER A 1019 50.93 -11.50 -55.35
CA SER A 1019 50.98 -12.96 -55.16
C SER A 1019 52.33 -13.52 -54.69
N SER A 1020 53.44 -12.84 -54.93
CA SER A 1020 54.79 -13.35 -54.68
C SER A 1020 55.27 -13.32 -53.23
N ASN A 1021 54.56 -12.65 -52.31
CA ASN A 1021 55.08 -12.34 -50.95
C ASN A 1021 54.05 -12.52 -49.81
N ILE A 1022 53.00 -13.33 -50.00
CA ILE A 1022 51.86 -13.38 -49.07
C ILE A 1022 51.89 -14.58 -48.12
N ALA A 1023 51.83 -14.27 -46.81
CA ALA A 1023 51.77 -15.24 -45.72
C ALA A 1023 50.37 -15.85 -45.53
N ALA A 1024 50.31 -17.02 -44.87
CA ALA A 1024 49.05 -17.72 -44.55
C ALA A 1024 48.00 -16.81 -43.88
N GLY A 1025 46.71 -17.02 -44.23
CA GLY A 1025 45.56 -16.27 -43.71
C GLY A 1025 45.04 -15.13 -44.60
N VAL A 1026 45.63 -14.92 -45.79
CA VAL A 1026 45.25 -13.89 -46.75
C VAL A 1026 44.58 -14.51 -47.98
N ARG A 1027 43.46 -13.93 -48.46
CA ARG A 1027 42.80 -14.33 -49.71
C ARG A 1027 43.06 -13.29 -50.80
N ILE A 1028 43.33 -13.73 -52.03
CA ILE A 1028 43.59 -12.87 -53.20
C ILE A 1028 42.54 -13.16 -54.27
N HIS A 1029 41.94 -12.11 -54.82
CA HIS A 1029 40.94 -12.15 -55.88
C HIS A 1029 41.47 -11.41 -57.10
N LYS A 1030 41.88 -12.14 -58.15
CA LYS A 1030 42.27 -11.55 -59.42
C LYS A 1030 41.04 -11.35 -60.30
N MET A 1031 40.67 -10.11 -60.55
CA MET A 1031 39.60 -9.71 -61.46
C MET A 1031 40.06 -9.97 -62.90
N ALA A 1032 39.12 -10.34 -63.77
CA ALA A 1032 39.37 -10.48 -65.20
C ALA A 1032 39.72 -9.14 -65.84
N ASP A 1033 40.58 -9.15 -66.85
CA ASP A 1033 40.96 -7.95 -67.58
C ASP A 1033 39.78 -7.38 -68.37
N PRO A 1034 39.67 -6.04 -68.53
CA PRO A 1034 38.54 -5.43 -69.22
C PRO A 1034 38.50 -5.86 -70.69
N GLU A 1035 37.30 -6.23 -71.16
CA GLU A 1035 37.07 -6.59 -72.56
C GLU A 1035 37.41 -5.39 -73.47
N ARG A 1036 38.29 -5.62 -74.47
CA ARG A 1036 38.72 -4.58 -75.42
C ARG A 1036 37.57 -4.14 -76.32
N GLY A 1037 36.82 -3.15 -75.86
CA GLY A 1037 35.69 -2.55 -76.56
C GLY A 1037 35.04 -1.39 -75.79
N GLN A 1038 35.18 -1.34 -74.45
CA GLN A 1038 34.75 -0.19 -73.64
C GLN A 1038 35.75 0.97 -73.73
N THR A 1039 35.77 1.70 -74.84
CA THR A 1039 36.55 2.94 -74.98
C THR A 1039 35.81 4.15 -74.39
N GLN A 1040 36.39 4.67 -73.30
CA GLN A 1040 36.11 5.97 -72.66
C GLN A 1040 34.80 6.13 -71.87
N LEU A 1041 34.94 6.40 -70.57
CA LEU A 1041 34.01 7.23 -69.82
C LEU A 1041 34.21 8.69 -70.25
N PRO A 1042 33.19 9.40 -70.79
CA PRO A 1042 33.32 10.82 -71.09
C PRO A 1042 33.37 11.63 -69.80
N TYR A 1043 34.49 12.30 -69.55
CA TYR A 1043 34.56 13.38 -68.56
C TYR A 1043 33.87 14.62 -69.16
N VAL A 1044 32.67 14.92 -68.69
CA VAL A 1044 31.99 16.19 -69.00
C VAL A 1044 32.13 17.11 -67.78
N PRO A 1045 32.86 18.23 -67.88
CA PRO A 1045 32.98 19.19 -66.78
C PRO A 1045 31.76 20.11 -66.69
N ALA A 1046 31.23 20.23 -65.46
CA ALA A 1046 30.22 21.18 -64.98
C ALA A 1046 28.83 21.13 -65.65
#